data_AF-A0A7S0P6D7-F1
#
_entry.id   AF-A0A7S0P6D7-F1
#
_cell.length_a   1.000
_cell.length_b   1.000
_cell.length_c   1.000
_cell.angle_alpha   90.00
_cell.angle_beta   90.00
_cell.angle_gamma   90.00
#
_symmetry.space_group_name_H-M   'P 1'
#
loop_
_entity.id
_entity.type
_entity.pdbx_description
1 polymer ?
#
loop_
_entity_poly.entity_id
_entity_poly.type
_entity_poly.pdbx_seq_one_letter_code
_entity_poly.pdbx_strand_id
1 'polypeptide(L)'
;EQPKVAIIGYSCILPGGENVNEAWEMIQAGIDNIRDLPNDRVDVTAYYSGSVAENPPDKIYCTRGGFIPNFSFEPRDFNFNMLQMEDTDTNQTLSLLKVKEALEDAGINPSGAIKKNIGCVLGIGGGQKSSNEFYSRLNYTVVEKVLRKIGMPEADVKAAVDKYKAHFPEWRLDSFPGFLGNVTAGRCSNVFNLDGMNCVVDAACASSLVAIKVAIDELLHGDCRTMIAGATCTDCSIGMYMAFSKTPVFSHKQSVTAYDESANGMLIGEGSVMFVLKRLDHAIEDGDTVHAVIRACSSSSDGKAPGIYAPTIEGQELAIRRAYASAGVDPSTVTLVEGHGTGTPVGDAIELTALKNVLGEGAAREADPRRERCAVGSIKSNIGHLKAVAGCAGVLKMLLALKHKTIPRSINVTKPPQLRDHTSINDSALYVNIRMRPWFSRPGQPRRAGVSSFGFGGANYHCVLEEFEPEHSAPYRTHSRPDLVLLTAASTKALAAACAAALEQLRAALAHAEPKDRSVERWNKNGSEHYSGGAYTYEQKLLEHAYRSFVGKHMLRADVPTTDARVGFVATSAAQAADLLGAISKQLAAKPDAAKWTLPKQGAFFRVAGVATAGRLAALFSGQGSQYTYMYEDTAMDWPQMRSSITAMDEQVHKARPADAPLVSDVLYPREPYASDADPGYDARLKKTLHAQPATVAVSSGGFDIFAAAGFRADFVAGHSL
;
A
#
# COMPACT_ATOMS: atom_id res chain seq x y z
N GLU A 1 18.62 26.65 -1.90
CA GLU A 1 17.64 25.55 -1.96
C GLU A 1 16.73 25.61 -0.74
N GLN A 2 15.45 25.24 -0.85
CA GLN A 2 14.63 25.03 0.35
C GLN A 2 15.15 23.81 1.12
N PRO A 3 15.09 23.82 2.48
CA PRO A 3 15.55 22.69 3.27
C PRO A 3 14.68 21.46 3.02
N LYS A 4 15.33 20.31 2.86
CA LYS A 4 14.67 19.02 2.60
C LYS A 4 14.17 18.42 3.91
N VAL A 5 13.08 17.66 3.88
CA VAL A 5 12.52 16.98 5.06
C VAL A 5 12.62 15.48 4.88
N ALA A 6 13.25 14.80 5.84
CA ALA A 6 13.34 13.35 5.91
C ALA A 6 12.08 12.75 6.55
N ILE A 7 11.60 11.65 5.99
CA ILE A 7 10.69 10.73 6.68
C ILE A 7 11.58 9.70 7.40
N ILE A 8 11.59 9.76 8.73
CA ILE A 8 12.46 8.92 9.57
C ILE A 8 11.72 7.76 10.25
N GLY A 9 10.38 7.80 10.27
CA GLY A 9 9.56 6.67 10.68
C GLY A 9 8.14 6.79 10.15
N TYR A 10 7.43 5.67 10.03
CA TYR A 10 6.07 5.65 9.51
C TYR A 10 5.28 4.44 10.01
N SER A 11 3.95 4.58 10.05
CA SER A 11 3.04 3.47 10.38
C SER A 11 1.72 3.62 9.65
N CYS A 12 0.96 2.53 9.55
CA CYS A 12 -0.39 2.58 8.99
C CYS A 12 -1.29 1.45 9.48
N ILE A 13 -2.59 1.64 9.27
CA ILE A 13 -3.60 0.60 9.15
C ILE A 13 -4.52 0.99 8.00
N LEU A 14 -4.68 0.08 7.05
CA LEU A 14 -5.45 0.28 5.83
C LEU A 14 -6.46 -0.87 5.65
N PRO A 15 -7.47 -0.72 4.79
CA PRO A 15 -8.24 -1.85 4.31
C PRO A 15 -7.30 -2.90 3.73
N GLY A 16 -7.35 -4.11 4.28
CA GLY A 16 -6.43 -5.18 3.91
C GLY A 16 -5.06 -5.12 4.60
N GLY A 17 -4.91 -4.52 5.78
CA GLY A 17 -3.72 -4.71 6.63
C GLY A 17 -3.64 -3.79 7.85
N GLU A 18 -3.13 -4.31 8.97
CA GLU A 18 -2.93 -3.60 10.26
C GLU A 18 -1.60 -2.86 10.37
N ASN A 19 -0.66 -3.15 9.46
CA ASN A 19 0.69 -2.58 9.45
C ASN A 19 1.22 -2.38 8.02
N VAL A 20 2.43 -1.82 7.92
CA VAL A 20 3.01 -1.39 6.64
C VAL A 20 3.44 -2.55 5.75
N ASN A 21 3.88 -3.67 6.34
CA ASN A 21 4.25 -4.85 5.55
C ASN A 21 3.01 -5.42 4.86
N GLU A 22 1.92 -5.58 5.61
CA GLU A 22 0.63 -6.04 5.09
C GLU A 22 0.08 -5.09 4.01
N ALA A 23 0.18 -3.78 4.24
CA ALA A 23 -0.20 -2.77 3.26
C ALA A 23 0.63 -2.87 1.96
N TRP A 24 1.94 -3.08 2.05
CA TRP A 24 2.78 -3.24 0.87
C TRP A 24 2.45 -4.52 0.12
N GLU A 25 2.39 -5.67 0.81
CA GLU A 25 2.03 -6.97 0.22
C GLU A 25 0.70 -6.90 -0.53
N MET A 26 -0.31 -6.25 0.06
CA MET A 26 -1.60 -5.97 -0.56
C MET A 26 -1.46 -5.16 -1.87
N ILE A 27 -0.64 -4.12 -1.87
CA ILE A 27 -0.35 -3.32 -3.07
C ILE A 27 0.39 -4.16 -4.12
N GLN A 28 1.35 -4.99 -3.73
CA GLN A 28 2.14 -5.83 -4.65
C GLN A 28 1.27 -6.87 -5.35
N ALA A 29 0.48 -7.59 -4.56
CA ALA A 29 -0.49 -8.56 -5.05
C ALA A 29 -1.66 -7.89 -5.79
N GLY A 30 -1.77 -6.56 -5.66
CA GLY A 30 -2.83 -5.70 -6.16
C GLY A 30 -4.21 -6.26 -5.83
N ILE A 31 -4.44 -6.46 -4.54
CA ILE A 31 -5.69 -6.95 -3.99
C ILE A 31 -6.68 -5.79 -3.91
N ASP A 32 -7.93 -6.06 -4.29
CA ASP A 32 -9.06 -5.17 -4.11
C ASP A 32 -9.72 -5.45 -2.74
N ASN A 33 -9.65 -4.49 -1.83
CA ASN A 33 -10.18 -4.58 -0.47
C ASN A 33 -11.54 -3.88 -0.31
N ILE A 34 -12.25 -3.59 -1.41
CA ILE A 34 -13.63 -3.15 -1.34
C ILE A 34 -14.53 -4.34 -0.99
N ARG A 35 -15.29 -4.19 0.09
CA ARG A 35 -16.22 -5.19 0.60
C ARG A 35 -17.57 -4.57 0.97
N ASP A 36 -18.51 -5.43 1.34
CA ASP A 36 -19.82 -4.99 1.79
C ASP A 36 -19.72 -4.25 3.13
N LEU A 37 -20.57 -3.24 3.28
CA LEU A 37 -20.71 -2.40 4.46
C LEU A 37 -21.07 -3.27 5.67
N PRO A 38 -20.23 -3.28 6.72
CA PRO A 38 -20.51 -4.08 7.90
C PRO A 38 -21.83 -3.69 8.58
N ASN A 39 -22.59 -4.69 9.03
CA ASN A 39 -23.88 -4.49 9.71
C ASN A 39 -23.75 -3.74 11.05
N ASP A 40 -22.55 -3.72 11.65
CA ASP A 40 -22.26 -2.96 12.88
C ASP A 40 -21.94 -1.48 12.60
N ARG A 41 -21.87 -1.05 11.33
CA ARG A 41 -21.68 0.35 10.93
C ARG A 41 -23.00 1.00 10.54
N VAL A 42 -23.78 0.31 9.72
CA VAL A 42 -25.08 0.79 9.20
C VAL A 42 -26.04 -0.39 9.13
N ASP A 43 -27.27 -0.18 9.60
CA ASP A 43 -28.38 -1.10 9.34
C ASP A 43 -28.80 -1.00 7.87
N VAL A 44 -28.13 -1.78 7.02
CA VAL A 44 -28.39 -1.84 5.58
C VAL A 44 -29.86 -2.18 5.30
N THR A 45 -30.50 -3.01 6.12
CA THR A 45 -31.92 -3.38 5.92
C THR A 45 -32.86 -2.20 6.10
N ALA A 46 -32.53 -1.28 7.02
CA ALA A 46 -33.30 -0.07 7.25
C ALA A 46 -33.05 1.01 6.19
N TYR A 47 -31.82 1.17 5.70
CA TYR A 47 -31.44 2.35 4.91
C TYR A 47 -31.21 2.11 3.42
N TYR A 48 -30.94 0.88 2.98
CA TYR A 48 -30.68 0.63 1.56
C TYR A 48 -31.95 0.68 0.72
N SER A 49 -31.94 1.44 -0.38
CA SER A 49 -33.09 1.52 -1.30
C SER A 49 -33.13 0.40 -2.34
N GLY A 50 -32.00 -0.27 -2.61
CA GLY A 50 -31.88 -1.18 -3.76
C GLY A 50 -31.91 -0.49 -5.13
N SER A 51 -32.18 0.82 -5.19
CA SER A 51 -32.35 1.60 -6.41
C SER A 51 -31.53 2.89 -6.35
N VAL A 52 -30.57 2.98 -7.26
CA VAL A 52 -29.79 4.20 -7.53
C VAL A 52 -30.68 5.28 -8.14
N ALA A 53 -31.60 4.91 -9.04
CA ALA A 53 -32.41 5.85 -9.80
C ALA A 53 -33.47 6.57 -8.96
N GLU A 54 -34.02 5.89 -7.95
CA GLU A 54 -35.06 6.45 -7.09
C GLU A 54 -34.48 7.29 -5.94
N ASN A 55 -33.28 6.93 -5.45
CA ASN A 55 -32.55 7.55 -4.34
C ASN A 55 -33.42 8.28 -3.27
N PRO A 56 -34.37 7.58 -2.62
CA PRO A 56 -35.38 8.20 -1.76
C PRO A 56 -34.77 9.00 -0.60
N PRO A 57 -35.37 10.10 -0.12
CA PRO A 57 -34.74 11.07 0.80
C PRO A 57 -34.01 10.48 2.01
N ASP A 58 -34.53 9.43 2.62
CA ASP A 58 -33.96 8.83 3.85
C ASP A 58 -33.29 7.47 3.58
N LYS A 59 -32.81 7.27 2.34
CA LYS A 59 -32.18 6.02 1.90
C LYS A 59 -30.82 6.24 1.26
N ILE A 60 -29.97 5.23 1.38
CA ILE A 60 -28.67 5.12 0.71
C ILE A 60 -28.77 4.16 -0.46
N TYR A 61 -27.95 4.37 -1.49
CA TYR A 61 -27.86 3.47 -2.64
C TYR A 61 -26.52 2.70 -2.70
N CYS A 62 -25.61 2.96 -1.76
CA CYS A 62 -24.31 2.30 -1.69
C CYS A 62 -24.18 1.49 -0.41
N THR A 63 -23.69 0.25 -0.54
CA THR A 63 -23.43 -0.67 0.56
C THR A 63 -22.01 -1.25 0.48
N ARG A 64 -21.09 -0.52 -0.16
CA ARG A 64 -19.72 -0.96 -0.44
C ARG A 64 -18.72 0.04 0.14
N GLY A 65 -17.54 -0.43 0.54
CA GLY A 65 -16.47 0.43 1.05
C GLY A 65 -15.21 -0.33 1.42
N GLY A 66 -14.14 0.40 1.72
CA GLY A 66 -12.89 -0.14 2.23
C GLY A 66 -12.81 0.03 3.75
N PHE A 67 -12.77 -1.05 4.51
CA PHE A 67 -12.84 -0.98 5.97
C PHE A 67 -11.60 -1.61 6.59
N ILE A 68 -11.07 -0.96 7.61
CA ILE A 68 -9.92 -1.51 8.35
C ILE A 68 -10.30 -2.83 9.03
N PRO A 69 -9.33 -3.73 9.23
CA PRO A 69 -9.51 -4.90 10.08
C PRO A 69 -9.71 -4.47 11.55
N ASN A 70 -10.17 -5.41 12.37
CA ASN A 70 -10.13 -5.24 13.82
C ASN A 70 -8.66 -5.11 14.25
N PHE A 71 -8.38 -4.28 15.26
CA PHE A 71 -7.04 -4.10 15.78
C PHE A 71 -7.06 -4.25 17.31
N SER A 72 -5.92 -4.69 17.86
CA SER A 72 -5.75 -4.79 19.31
C SER A 72 -5.29 -3.45 19.87
N PHE A 73 -5.91 -3.01 20.96
CA PHE A 73 -5.51 -1.83 21.71
C PHE A 73 -5.49 -2.19 23.19
N GLU A 74 -4.32 -2.13 23.82
CA GLU A 74 -4.16 -2.38 25.25
C GLU A 74 -4.21 -1.05 26.01
N PRO A 75 -5.30 -0.72 26.73
CA PRO A 75 -5.48 0.59 27.35
C PRO A 75 -4.36 0.95 28.34
N ARG A 76 -3.79 -0.05 29.01
CA ARG A 76 -2.73 0.14 30.00
C ARG A 76 -1.44 0.71 29.39
N ASP A 77 -1.15 0.38 28.14
CA ASP A 77 0.03 0.89 27.43
C ASP A 77 -0.04 2.41 27.19
N PHE A 78 -1.24 2.99 27.27
CA PHE A 78 -1.51 4.40 27.02
C PHE A 78 -2.08 5.14 28.24
N ASN A 79 -2.01 4.53 29.44
CA ASN A 79 -2.57 5.06 30.69
C ASN A 79 -4.09 5.32 30.66
N PHE A 80 -4.84 4.50 29.91
CA PHE A 80 -6.29 4.53 29.91
C PHE A 80 -6.89 3.62 31.00
N ASN A 81 -7.95 4.08 31.65
CA ASN A 81 -8.86 3.19 32.37
C ASN A 81 -10.00 2.68 31.45
N MET A 82 -10.75 1.68 31.91
CA MET A 82 -11.82 1.04 31.10
C MET A 82 -12.97 2.00 30.75
N LEU A 83 -13.34 2.91 31.64
CA LEU A 83 -14.42 3.88 31.39
C LEU A 83 -13.99 4.92 30.34
N GLN A 84 -12.74 5.40 30.45
CA GLN A 84 -12.13 6.27 29.44
C GLN A 84 -12.10 5.63 28.07
N MET A 85 -11.86 4.31 28.01
CA MET A 85 -11.86 3.58 26.74
C MET A 85 -13.24 3.55 26.09
N GLU A 86 -14.31 3.32 26.86
CA GLU A 86 -15.69 3.37 26.35
C GLU A 86 -16.09 4.77 25.84
N ASP A 87 -15.56 5.81 26.46
CA ASP A 87 -15.90 7.21 26.15
C ASP A 87 -15.06 7.81 25.01
N THR A 88 -14.00 7.13 24.56
CA THR A 88 -13.03 7.68 23.62
C THR A 88 -13.27 7.21 22.19
N ASP A 89 -13.30 8.16 21.25
CA ASP A 89 -13.47 7.88 19.83
C ASP A 89 -12.35 6.99 19.26
N THR A 90 -12.73 6.11 18.34
CA THR A 90 -11.79 5.22 17.64
C THR A 90 -10.69 5.99 16.92
N ASN A 91 -10.96 7.20 16.39
CA ASN A 91 -9.92 8.03 15.80
C ASN A 91 -8.80 8.36 16.80
N GLN A 92 -9.13 8.58 18.08
CA GLN A 92 -8.15 8.91 19.11
C GLN A 92 -7.31 7.69 19.52
N THR A 93 -7.94 6.55 19.77
CA THR A 93 -7.23 5.32 20.18
C THR A 93 -6.38 4.76 19.04
N LEU A 94 -6.90 4.78 17.81
CA LEU A 94 -6.15 4.36 16.63
C LEU A 94 -4.96 5.29 16.35
N SER A 95 -5.13 6.60 16.51
CA SER A 95 -4.03 7.55 16.34
C SER A 95 -2.95 7.33 17.39
N LEU A 96 -3.29 7.07 18.65
CA LEU A 96 -2.30 6.72 19.68
C LEU A 96 -1.47 5.51 19.29
N LEU A 97 -2.13 4.43 18.86
CA LEU A 97 -1.45 3.20 18.43
C LEU A 97 -0.51 3.46 17.25
N LYS A 98 -0.98 4.14 16.21
CA LYS A 98 -0.17 4.39 15.01
C LYS A 98 0.94 5.41 15.25
N VAL A 99 0.73 6.43 16.09
CA VAL A 99 1.79 7.37 16.48
C VAL A 99 2.89 6.65 17.26
N LYS A 100 2.53 5.77 18.21
CA LYS A 100 3.49 4.94 18.95
C LYS A 100 4.36 4.13 17.99
N GLU A 101 3.75 3.41 17.07
CA GLU A 101 4.47 2.60 16.08
C GLU A 101 5.38 3.42 15.17
N ALA A 102 4.94 4.61 14.73
CA ALA A 102 5.75 5.48 13.88
C ALA A 102 6.96 6.06 14.64
N LEU A 103 6.80 6.35 15.94
CA LEU A 103 7.91 6.75 16.81
C LEU A 103 8.90 5.60 17.00
N GLU A 104 8.40 4.37 17.22
CA GLU A 104 9.23 3.17 17.37
C GLU A 104 10.01 2.85 16.08
N ASP A 105 9.37 2.97 14.92
CA ASP A 105 10.02 2.83 13.60
C ASP A 105 11.11 3.89 13.40
N ALA A 106 10.89 5.12 13.91
CA ALA A 106 11.90 6.18 13.94
C ALA A 106 13.02 5.98 14.97
N GLY A 107 13.02 4.88 15.73
CA GLY A 107 13.98 4.65 16.81
C GLY A 107 13.78 5.55 18.03
N ILE A 108 12.65 6.26 18.11
CA ILE A 108 12.30 7.14 19.23
C ILE A 108 11.47 6.35 20.23
N ASN A 109 11.96 6.22 21.47
CA ASN A 109 11.19 5.58 22.53
C ASN A 109 9.94 6.43 22.86
N PRO A 110 8.71 5.96 22.57
CA PRO A 110 7.49 6.71 22.84
C PRO A 110 7.23 6.83 24.35
N SER A 111 7.69 5.83 25.12
CA SER A 111 7.50 5.72 26.56
C SER A 111 8.54 6.52 27.34
N GLY A 112 8.13 7.11 28.45
CA GLY A 112 9.05 7.71 29.44
C GLY A 112 8.70 9.13 29.86
N ALA A 113 9.28 9.56 30.99
CA ALA A 113 8.99 10.85 31.62
C ALA A 113 9.79 12.03 31.02
N ILE A 114 10.70 11.77 30.08
CA ILE A 114 11.49 12.82 29.43
C ILE A 114 10.61 13.51 28.38
N LYS A 115 10.49 14.83 28.50
CA LYS A 115 9.83 15.67 27.51
C LYS A 115 10.61 15.66 26.21
N LYS A 116 9.88 15.59 25.09
CA LYS A 116 10.46 15.51 23.76
C LYS A 116 9.95 16.68 22.92
N ASN A 117 10.87 17.48 22.37
CA ASN A 117 10.54 18.56 21.42
C ASN A 117 10.11 17.96 20.07
N ILE A 118 8.90 17.42 20.09
CA ILE A 118 8.22 16.79 18.96
C ILE A 118 6.83 17.43 18.89
N GLY A 119 6.48 18.03 17.76
CA GLY A 119 5.11 18.48 17.52
C GLY A 119 4.25 17.39 16.87
N CYS A 120 2.93 17.56 16.87
CA CYS A 120 1.97 16.58 16.35
C CYS A 120 0.80 17.27 15.61
N VAL A 121 0.74 17.09 14.30
CA VAL A 121 -0.35 17.62 13.45
C VAL A 121 -1.05 16.47 12.75
N LEU A 122 -2.36 16.34 12.99
CA LEU A 122 -3.15 15.25 12.41
C LEU A 122 -4.31 15.79 11.56
N GLY A 123 -4.44 15.25 10.35
CA GLY A 123 -5.64 15.39 9.55
C GLY A 123 -6.76 14.53 10.13
N ILE A 124 -7.84 15.16 10.58
CA ILE A 124 -9.03 14.47 11.10
C ILE A 124 -10.22 14.96 10.28
N GLY A 125 -11.05 14.03 9.80
CA GLY A 125 -12.26 14.38 9.03
C GLY A 125 -13.40 13.41 9.32
N GLY A 126 -14.62 13.84 8.99
CA GLY A 126 -15.84 13.09 9.33
C GLY A 126 -16.31 13.34 10.77
N GLY A 127 -17.59 13.11 11.02
CA GLY A 127 -18.15 13.22 12.36
C GLY A 127 -17.50 12.18 13.27
N GLN A 128 -17.15 12.57 14.50
CA GLN A 128 -16.62 11.62 15.48
C GLN A 128 -17.77 10.67 15.82
N LYS A 129 -17.58 9.35 15.62
CA LYS A 129 -18.64 8.34 15.80
C LYS A 129 -19.29 8.48 17.18
N SER A 130 -18.45 8.65 18.20
CA SER A 130 -18.85 8.91 19.58
C SER A 130 -19.78 10.13 19.72
N SER A 131 -19.52 11.23 19.01
CA SER A 131 -20.39 12.42 19.04
C SER A 131 -21.82 12.12 18.55
N ASN A 132 -21.96 11.30 17.50
CA ASN A 132 -23.27 10.89 17.00
C ASN A 132 -24.04 10.06 18.02
N GLU A 133 -23.37 9.17 18.75
CA GLU A 133 -23.98 8.35 19.80
C GLU A 133 -24.44 9.21 20.98
N PHE A 134 -23.63 10.18 21.41
CA PHE A 134 -23.99 11.10 22.50
C PHE A 134 -25.15 12.02 22.10
N TYR A 135 -25.14 12.61 20.90
CA TYR A 135 -26.27 13.42 20.42
C TYR A 135 -27.54 12.59 20.25
N SER A 136 -27.41 11.34 19.80
CA SER A 136 -28.55 10.41 19.72
C SER A 136 -29.13 10.16 21.11
N ARG A 137 -28.31 9.93 22.14
CA ARG A 137 -28.79 9.82 23.52
C ARG A 137 -29.61 11.05 23.93
N LEU A 138 -29.13 12.26 23.66
CA LEU A 138 -29.79 13.52 24.04
C LEU A 138 -31.12 13.74 23.29
N ASN A 139 -31.29 13.16 22.11
CA ASN A 139 -32.52 13.20 21.34
C ASN A 139 -33.66 12.37 21.96
N TYR A 140 -33.46 11.72 23.11
CA TYR A 140 -34.52 11.05 23.87
C TYR A 140 -35.72 11.99 24.15
N THR A 141 -35.47 13.29 24.31
CA THR A 141 -36.53 14.29 24.53
C THR A 141 -37.46 14.44 23.33
N VAL A 142 -36.95 14.26 22.11
CA VAL A 142 -37.74 14.26 20.88
C VAL A 142 -38.58 12.98 20.82
N VAL A 143 -37.97 11.83 21.11
CA VAL A 143 -38.67 10.53 21.18
C VAL A 143 -39.80 10.59 22.21
N GLU A 144 -39.51 11.07 23.41
CA GLU A 144 -40.49 11.23 24.49
C GLU A 144 -41.68 12.10 24.05
N LYS A 145 -41.43 13.25 23.43
CA LYS A 145 -42.48 14.15 22.93
C LYS A 145 -43.35 13.47 21.88
N VAL A 146 -42.75 12.70 20.96
CA VAL A 146 -43.48 11.96 19.93
C VAL A 146 -44.36 10.88 20.57
N LEU A 147 -43.82 10.07 21.48
CA LEU A 147 -44.56 9.00 22.16
C LEU A 147 -45.75 9.54 22.97
N ARG A 148 -45.57 10.67 23.67
CA ARG A 148 -46.67 11.36 24.36
C ARG A 148 -47.71 11.88 23.38
N LYS A 149 -47.29 12.49 22.27
CA LYS A 149 -48.18 13.06 21.26
C LYS A 149 -49.06 12.01 20.58
N ILE A 150 -48.59 10.78 20.43
CA ILE A 150 -49.37 9.66 19.88
C ILE A 150 -50.26 8.97 20.94
N GLY A 151 -50.27 9.46 22.19
CA GLY A 151 -51.17 8.98 23.25
C GLY A 151 -50.68 7.73 23.99
N MET A 152 -49.38 7.44 23.97
CA MET A 152 -48.82 6.27 24.68
C MET A 152 -48.91 6.46 26.21
N PRO A 153 -49.24 5.40 26.99
CA PRO A 153 -49.33 5.49 28.45
C PRO A 153 -48.00 5.93 29.10
N GLU A 154 -48.08 6.70 30.18
CA GLU A 154 -46.90 7.29 30.85
C GLU A 154 -45.84 6.26 31.25
N ALA A 155 -46.29 5.12 31.79
CA ALA A 155 -45.40 4.03 32.18
C ALA A 155 -44.61 3.47 30.99
N ASP A 156 -45.28 3.35 29.84
CA ASP A 156 -44.68 2.82 28.61
C ASP A 156 -43.75 3.85 27.95
N VAL A 157 -44.10 5.15 28.00
CA VAL A 157 -43.21 6.25 27.57
C VAL A 157 -41.92 6.21 28.38
N LYS A 158 -42.01 6.14 29.71
CA LYS A 158 -40.85 6.08 30.59
C LYS A 158 -39.99 4.85 30.28
N ALA A 159 -40.60 3.67 30.15
CA ALA A 159 -39.88 2.44 29.82
C ALA A 159 -39.18 2.52 28.44
N ALA A 160 -39.86 3.08 27.43
CA ALA A 160 -39.28 3.25 26.10
C ALA A 160 -38.11 4.24 26.10
N VAL A 161 -38.22 5.37 26.80
CA VAL A 161 -37.15 6.36 26.94
C VAL A 161 -35.96 5.80 27.72
N ASP A 162 -36.21 5.07 28.81
CA ASP A 162 -35.15 4.43 29.60
C ASP A 162 -34.40 3.39 28.74
N LYS A 163 -35.12 2.58 27.96
CA LYS A 163 -34.54 1.65 26.99
C LYS A 163 -33.78 2.37 25.89
N TYR A 164 -34.31 3.46 25.32
CA TYR A 164 -33.64 4.25 24.29
C TYR A 164 -32.30 4.81 24.77
N LYS A 165 -32.27 5.45 25.95
CA LYS A 165 -31.03 5.96 26.55
C LYS A 165 -30.02 4.83 26.74
N ALA A 166 -30.46 3.66 27.22
CA ALA A 166 -29.58 2.52 27.48
C ALA A 166 -28.89 1.94 26.23
N HIS A 167 -29.31 2.30 25.00
CA HIS A 167 -28.61 1.91 23.77
C HIS A 167 -27.39 2.79 23.44
N PHE A 168 -27.21 3.90 24.15
CA PHE A 168 -26.12 4.86 23.91
C PHE A 168 -25.26 5.05 25.15
N PRO A 169 -23.97 5.39 25.02
CA PRO A 169 -23.07 5.64 26.14
C PRO A 169 -23.60 6.73 27.08
N GLU A 170 -23.37 6.58 28.38
CA GLU A 170 -23.76 7.58 29.37
C GLU A 170 -22.79 8.74 29.40
N TRP A 171 -23.29 9.95 29.64
CA TRP A 171 -22.43 11.14 29.70
C TRP A 171 -21.62 11.15 31.00
N ARG A 172 -20.30 11.09 30.87
CA ARG A 172 -19.31 11.06 31.96
C ARG A 172 -18.27 12.15 31.76
N LEU A 173 -17.35 12.29 32.70
CA LEU A 173 -16.30 13.31 32.66
C LEU A 173 -15.45 13.21 31.38
N ASP A 174 -15.09 11.98 30.99
CA ASP A 174 -14.24 11.70 29.84
C ASP A 174 -15.00 11.67 28.50
N SER A 175 -16.34 11.66 28.51
CA SER A 175 -17.15 11.67 27.28
C SER A 175 -16.87 12.90 26.43
N PHE A 176 -16.80 14.10 27.05
CA PHE A 176 -16.53 15.34 26.31
C PHE A 176 -15.17 15.31 25.59
N PRO A 177 -14.01 15.13 26.26
CA PRO A 177 -12.74 15.02 25.55
C PRO A 177 -12.66 13.80 24.62
N GLY A 178 -13.42 12.74 24.90
CA GLY A 178 -13.45 11.51 24.11
C GLY A 178 -14.00 11.65 22.70
N PHE A 179 -14.93 12.59 22.43
CA PHE A 179 -15.47 12.83 21.08
C PHE A 179 -14.90 14.07 20.38
N LEU A 180 -14.01 14.84 21.01
CA LEU A 180 -13.45 16.05 20.41
C LEU A 180 -12.35 15.71 19.39
N GLY A 181 -12.48 16.23 18.17
CA GLY A 181 -11.50 15.97 17.10
C GLY A 181 -10.09 16.46 17.43
N ASN A 182 -9.95 17.66 18.01
CA ASN A 182 -8.65 18.24 18.39
C ASN A 182 -7.92 17.43 19.47
N VAL A 183 -8.65 16.72 20.33
CA VAL A 183 -8.06 15.86 21.38
C VAL A 183 -7.32 14.67 20.76
N THR A 184 -7.54 14.33 19.49
CA THR A 184 -6.76 13.28 18.80
C THR A 184 -5.25 13.56 18.82
N ALA A 185 -4.83 14.76 18.42
CA ALA A 185 -3.41 15.18 18.45
C ALA A 185 -2.96 15.52 19.88
N GLY A 186 -3.82 16.20 20.65
CA GLY A 186 -3.52 16.57 22.04
C GLY A 186 -3.29 15.36 22.94
N ARG A 187 -4.04 14.27 22.74
CA ARG A 187 -3.89 13.04 23.51
C ARG A 187 -2.61 12.30 23.17
N CYS A 188 -2.21 12.26 21.90
CA CYS A 188 -0.89 11.74 21.51
C CYS A 188 0.24 12.53 22.21
N SER A 189 0.11 13.85 22.22
CA SER A 189 1.09 14.74 22.87
C SER A 189 1.15 14.51 24.37
N ASN A 190 -0.01 14.35 25.02
CA ASN A 190 -0.10 14.08 26.45
C ASN A 190 0.49 12.72 26.84
N VAL A 191 0.12 11.64 26.12
CA VAL A 191 0.52 10.27 26.45
C VAL A 191 2.02 10.06 26.25
N PHE A 192 2.61 10.59 25.16
CA PHE A 192 4.03 10.40 24.84
C PHE A 192 4.95 11.52 25.37
N ASN A 193 4.39 12.45 26.15
CA ASN A 193 5.06 13.60 26.75
C ASN A 193 5.81 14.46 25.72
N LEU A 194 5.06 14.88 24.69
CA LEU A 194 5.54 15.72 23.60
C LEU A 194 5.22 17.18 23.94
N ASP A 195 6.21 18.07 23.86
CA ASP A 195 6.07 19.49 24.22
C ASP A 195 6.19 20.46 23.06
N GLY A 196 6.24 19.95 21.82
CA GLY A 196 6.06 20.75 20.61
C GLY A 196 4.60 21.13 20.36
N MET A 197 4.34 21.81 19.23
CA MET A 197 2.98 22.21 18.89
C MET A 197 2.07 20.98 18.68
N ASN A 198 0.77 21.11 18.97
CA ASN A 198 -0.20 20.09 18.57
C ASN A 198 -1.49 20.73 18.02
N CYS A 199 -2.00 20.18 16.93
CA CYS A 199 -3.27 20.61 16.36
C CYS A 199 -3.87 19.55 15.43
N VAL A 200 -5.12 19.78 15.02
CA VAL A 200 -5.76 19.03 13.95
C VAL A 200 -6.14 19.98 12.82
N VAL A 201 -6.14 19.45 11.60
CA VAL A 201 -6.45 20.20 10.38
C VAL A 201 -7.55 19.49 9.59
N ASP A 202 -8.44 20.28 8.98
CA ASP A 202 -9.51 19.79 8.11
C ASP A 202 -9.51 20.55 6.79
N ALA A 203 -9.06 19.87 5.74
CA ALA A 203 -9.18 20.28 4.33
C ALA A 203 -9.91 19.18 3.54
N ALA A 204 -10.92 18.56 4.18
CA ALA A 204 -11.66 17.42 3.67
C ALA A 204 -10.73 16.28 3.21
N CYS A 205 -10.78 15.91 1.92
CA CYS A 205 -9.95 14.83 1.38
C CYS A 205 -8.44 15.17 1.36
N ALA A 206 -8.09 16.46 1.48
CA ALA A 206 -6.71 16.94 1.50
C ALA A 206 -6.13 17.12 2.91
N SER A 207 -6.88 16.82 3.98
CA SER A 207 -6.47 17.00 5.39
C SER A 207 -5.09 16.40 5.71
N SER A 208 -4.76 15.25 5.14
CA SER A 208 -3.46 14.59 5.31
C SER A 208 -2.29 15.40 4.73
N LEU A 209 -2.44 15.99 3.54
CA LEU A 209 -1.35 16.75 2.92
C LEU A 209 -1.19 18.13 3.55
N VAL A 210 -2.27 18.76 4.03
CA VAL A 210 -2.13 19.99 4.83
C VAL A 210 -1.46 19.71 6.17
N ALA A 211 -1.71 18.55 6.81
CA ALA A 211 -0.99 18.16 8.02
C ALA A 211 0.52 18.04 7.78
N ILE A 212 0.92 17.38 6.69
CA ILE A 212 2.33 17.32 6.25
C ILE A 212 2.88 18.72 5.98
N LYS A 213 2.14 19.57 5.25
CA LYS A 213 2.59 20.93 4.96
C LYS A 213 2.82 21.76 6.23
N VAL A 214 1.89 21.73 7.18
CA VAL A 214 2.02 22.46 8.45
C VAL A 214 3.22 21.93 9.26
N ALA A 215 3.42 20.61 9.29
CA ALA A 215 4.58 20.02 9.95
C ALA A 215 5.91 20.43 9.30
N ILE A 216 5.97 20.51 7.96
CA ILE A 216 7.12 21.05 7.24
C ILE A 216 7.35 22.51 7.64
N ASP A 217 6.32 23.35 7.60
CA ASP A 217 6.44 24.78 7.93
C ASP A 217 7.00 24.97 9.35
N GLU A 218 6.59 24.15 10.32
CA GLU A 218 7.08 24.18 11.71
C GLU A 218 8.55 23.73 11.86
N LEU A 219 8.93 22.66 11.16
CA LEU A 219 10.33 22.21 11.10
C LEU A 219 11.25 23.27 10.48
N LEU A 220 10.75 24.00 9.48
CA LEU A 220 11.49 25.06 8.79
C LEU A 220 11.57 26.35 9.60
N HIS A 221 10.54 26.66 10.40
CA HIS A 221 10.58 27.80 11.34
C HIS A 221 11.55 27.56 12.50
N GLY A 222 11.71 26.29 12.90
CA GLY A 222 12.67 25.86 13.92
C GLY A 222 12.09 25.73 15.33
N ASP A 223 10.77 25.85 15.49
CA ASP A 223 10.10 25.68 16.78
C ASP A 223 10.15 24.21 17.24
N CYS A 224 10.08 23.28 16.29
CA CYS A 224 10.21 21.84 16.53
C CYS A 224 11.40 21.25 15.76
N ARG A 225 12.18 20.35 16.40
CA ARG A 225 13.24 19.59 15.71
C ARG A 225 12.68 18.38 14.96
N THR A 226 11.58 17.82 15.46
CA THR A 226 10.89 16.65 14.92
C THR A 226 9.39 16.91 14.91
N MET A 227 8.68 16.39 13.91
CA MET A 227 7.22 16.53 13.79
C MET A 227 6.58 15.19 13.48
N ILE A 228 5.46 14.90 14.14
CA ILE A 228 4.53 13.87 13.72
C ILE A 228 3.51 14.52 12.78
N ALA A 229 3.33 13.93 11.59
CA ALA A 229 2.32 14.33 10.63
C ALA A 229 1.58 13.10 10.12
N GLY A 230 0.27 13.17 10.04
CA GLY A 230 -0.52 12.03 9.60
C GLY A 230 -2.00 12.34 9.50
N ALA A 231 -2.81 11.30 9.38
CA ALA A 231 -4.26 11.43 9.40
C ALA A 231 -4.93 10.13 9.84
N THR A 232 -6.09 10.27 10.48
CA THR A 232 -6.93 9.15 10.88
C THR A 232 -8.39 9.47 10.55
N CYS A 233 -9.10 8.51 9.98
CA CYS A 233 -10.53 8.64 9.73
C CYS A 233 -11.22 7.28 9.71
N THR A 234 -12.10 7.06 10.69
CA THR A 234 -12.90 5.84 10.83
C THR A 234 -14.40 6.07 10.64
N ASP A 235 -14.83 7.24 10.14
CA ASP A 235 -16.24 7.55 9.96
C ASP A 235 -16.81 6.93 8.67
N CYS A 236 -17.42 5.76 8.80
CA CYS A 236 -18.29 5.13 7.82
C CYS A 236 -19.72 4.98 8.35
N SER A 237 -20.21 5.99 9.08
CA SER A 237 -21.56 6.02 9.64
C SER A 237 -22.65 6.19 8.57
N ILE A 238 -23.90 5.97 8.97
CA ILE A 238 -25.07 6.25 8.12
C ILE A 238 -25.11 7.71 7.66
N GLY A 239 -24.65 8.67 8.48
CA GLY A 239 -24.58 10.07 8.11
C GLY A 239 -23.67 10.30 6.90
N MET A 240 -22.50 9.65 6.89
CA MET A 240 -21.55 9.76 5.78
C MET A 240 -22.07 9.08 4.50
N TYR A 241 -22.65 7.88 4.63
CA TYR A 241 -23.26 7.18 3.49
C TYR A 241 -24.48 7.93 2.94
N MET A 242 -25.27 8.59 3.79
CA MET A 242 -26.36 9.45 3.37
C MET A 242 -25.85 10.66 2.61
N ALA A 243 -24.86 11.38 3.15
CA ALA A 243 -24.30 12.58 2.53
C ALA A 243 -23.83 12.33 1.09
N PHE A 244 -23.10 11.22 0.86
CA PHE A 244 -22.62 10.83 -0.47
C PHE A 244 -23.64 10.05 -1.32
N SER A 245 -24.74 9.58 -0.72
CA SER A 245 -25.88 9.14 -1.52
C SER A 245 -26.68 10.35 -2.03
N LYS A 246 -26.77 11.44 -1.25
CA LYS A 246 -27.51 12.66 -1.64
C LYS A 246 -26.70 13.65 -2.46
N THR A 247 -25.38 13.52 -2.40
CA THR A 247 -24.45 14.09 -3.37
C THR A 247 -23.96 12.90 -4.19
N PRO A 248 -24.66 12.47 -5.26
CA PRO A 248 -24.57 11.10 -5.82
C PRO A 248 -23.21 10.83 -6.49
N VAL A 249 -22.18 10.63 -5.66
CA VAL A 249 -20.78 10.42 -6.05
C VAL A 249 -20.33 8.98 -5.85
N PHE A 250 -21.14 8.15 -5.18
CA PHE A 250 -20.81 6.75 -5.02
C PHE A 250 -20.91 5.99 -6.34
N SER A 251 -19.90 5.16 -6.59
CA SER A 251 -19.87 4.19 -7.69
C SER A 251 -21.04 3.22 -7.61
N HIS A 252 -21.56 2.83 -8.78
CA HIS A 252 -22.54 1.75 -8.91
C HIS A 252 -21.89 0.40 -9.20
N LYS A 253 -20.56 0.36 -9.28
CA LYS A 253 -19.79 -0.87 -9.48
C LYS A 253 -19.41 -1.50 -8.15
N GLN A 254 -18.90 -2.72 -8.23
CA GLN A 254 -18.40 -3.46 -7.08
C GLN A 254 -17.14 -2.83 -6.46
N SER A 255 -16.40 -2.01 -7.22
CA SER A 255 -15.16 -1.39 -6.77
C SER A 255 -14.93 -0.01 -7.41
N VAL A 256 -13.84 0.64 -7.01
CA VAL A 256 -13.34 1.91 -7.55
C VAL A 256 -12.51 1.60 -8.80
N THR A 257 -12.87 2.23 -9.92
CA THR A 257 -12.19 2.09 -11.22
C THR A 257 -11.51 3.39 -11.62
N ALA A 258 -10.68 3.93 -10.73
CA ALA A 258 -9.98 5.21 -10.91
C ALA A 258 -9.12 5.19 -12.18
N TYR A 259 -9.26 6.23 -13.01
CA TYR A 259 -8.61 6.37 -14.32
C TYR A 259 -8.93 5.28 -15.33
N ASP A 260 -10.06 4.59 -15.18
CA ASP A 260 -10.65 3.79 -16.25
C ASP A 260 -11.74 4.60 -16.96
N GLU A 261 -11.92 4.39 -18.27
CA GLU A 261 -12.96 5.07 -19.06
C GLU A 261 -14.37 4.85 -18.52
N SER A 262 -14.58 3.72 -17.82
CA SER A 262 -15.86 3.35 -17.25
C SER A 262 -16.03 3.81 -15.79
N ALA A 263 -15.12 4.63 -15.25
CA ALA A 263 -15.24 5.32 -13.97
C ALA A 263 -16.62 6.01 -13.82
N ASN A 264 -17.31 5.76 -12.71
CA ASN A 264 -18.65 6.30 -12.46
C ASN A 264 -18.89 6.74 -10.99
N GLY A 265 -17.85 6.85 -10.19
CA GLY A 265 -17.94 7.29 -8.80
C GLY A 265 -16.84 6.70 -7.92
N MET A 266 -16.83 7.17 -6.68
CA MET A 266 -15.92 6.70 -5.63
C MET A 266 -16.61 5.70 -4.69
N LEU A 267 -15.84 5.04 -3.84
CA LEU A 267 -16.34 4.31 -2.67
C LEU A 267 -15.50 4.76 -1.48
N ILE A 268 -16.12 5.01 -0.32
CA ILE A 268 -15.37 5.51 0.85
C ILE A 268 -14.72 4.37 1.62
N GLY A 269 -13.75 4.74 2.46
CA GLY A 269 -13.15 3.81 3.40
C GLY A 269 -12.57 4.45 4.66
N GLU A 270 -12.00 3.61 5.51
CA GLU A 270 -11.40 3.94 6.80
C GLU A 270 -9.89 3.70 6.79
N GLY A 271 -9.13 4.41 7.62
CA GLY A 271 -7.70 4.13 7.80
C GLY A 271 -7.00 5.08 8.74
N SER A 272 -5.70 4.83 8.93
CA SER A 272 -4.78 5.72 9.62
C SER A 272 -3.38 5.57 9.06
N VAL A 273 -2.67 6.69 8.87
CA VAL A 273 -1.28 6.72 8.41
C VAL A 273 -0.55 7.84 9.15
N MET A 274 0.61 7.51 9.71
CA MET A 274 1.46 8.44 10.48
C MET A 274 2.89 8.46 9.93
N PHE A 275 3.51 9.63 9.98
CA PHE A 275 4.90 9.88 9.62
C PHE A 275 5.60 10.65 10.74
N VAL A 276 6.86 10.31 10.98
CA VAL A 276 7.79 11.10 11.78
C VAL A 276 8.74 11.81 10.83
N LEU A 277 8.75 13.14 10.91
CA LEU A 277 9.43 14.04 10.01
C LEU A 277 10.52 14.82 10.75
N LYS A 278 11.65 15.02 10.09
CA LYS A 278 12.75 15.84 10.58
C LYS A 278 13.39 16.55 9.39
N ARG A 279 14.03 17.71 9.61
CA ARG A 279 14.88 18.27 8.56
C ARG A 279 15.96 17.27 8.18
N LEU A 280 16.27 17.15 6.89
CA LEU A 280 17.19 16.12 6.41
C LEU A 280 18.59 16.24 7.03
N ASP A 281 19.08 17.46 7.22
CA ASP A 281 20.36 17.72 7.87
C ASP A 281 20.38 17.28 9.34
N HIS A 282 19.31 17.58 10.09
CA HIS A 282 19.16 17.09 11.46
C HIS A 282 19.03 15.56 11.53
N ALA A 283 18.33 14.93 10.56
CA ALA A 283 18.22 13.48 10.51
C ALA A 283 19.58 12.80 10.27
N ILE A 284 20.39 13.38 9.38
CA ILE A 284 21.76 12.91 9.14
C ILE A 284 22.64 13.13 10.38
N GLU A 285 22.54 14.29 11.04
CA GLU A 285 23.27 14.60 12.27
C GLU A 285 22.95 13.61 13.39
N ASP A 286 21.66 13.29 13.56
CA ASP A 286 21.16 12.42 14.63
C ASP A 286 21.38 10.92 14.31
N GLY A 287 21.81 10.59 13.09
CA GLY A 287 22.02 9.20 12.65
C GLY A 287 20.72 8.43 12.41
N ASP A 288 19.62 9.15 12.13
CA ASP A 288 18.32 8.55 11.85
C ASP A 288 18.34 7.75 10.54
N THR A 289 17.49 6.72 10.46
CA THR A 289 17.23 6.05 9.18
C THR A 289 16.33 6.95 8.32
N VAL A 290 16.79 7.34 7.13
CA VAL A 290 15.98 8.14 6.19
C VAL A 290 15.32 7.22 5.16
N HIS A 291 13.99 7.13 5.21
CA HIS A 291 13.23 6.26 4.31
C HIS A 291 12.91 6.90 2.96
N ALA A 292 12.63 8.20 2.96
CA ALA A 292 12.41 9.03 1.78
C ALA A 292 12.58 10.50 2.16
N VAL A 293 12.71 11.36 1.15
CA VAL A 293 12.84 12.80 1.31
C VAL A 293 11.62 13.49 0.71
N ILE A 294 10.92 14.29 1.52
CA ILE A 294 9.93 15.25 1.04
C ILE A 294 10.69 16.51 0.59
N ARG A 295 10.60 16.82 -0.70
CA ARG A 295 11.23 17.99 -1.32
C ARG A 295 10.39 19.25 -1.15
N ALA A 296 9.07 19.12 -1.23
CA ALA A 296 8.11 20.18 -0.93
C ALA A 296 6.68 19.60 -0.80
N CYS A 297 5.82 20.28 -0.05
CA CYS A 297 4.38 20.13 -0.13
C CYS A 297 3.75 21.52 -0.29
N SER A 298 3.00 21.73 -1.36
CA SER A 298 2.42 23.05 -1.69
C SER A 298 0.92 22.97 -1.90
N SER A 299 0.27 24.11 -1.73
CA SER A 299 -1.18 24.24 -1.81
C SER A 299 -1.62 25.29 -2.84
N SER A 300 -2.87 25.14 -3.26
CA SER A 300 -3.64 26.14 -3.99
C SER A 300 -5.12 26.05 -3.60
N SER A 301 -5.93 26.93 -4.19
CA SER A 301 -7.39 26.82 -4.11
C SER A 301 -7.98 26.93 -5.51
N ASP A 302 -9.07 26.22 -5.76
CA ASP A 302 -9.91 26.39 -6.94
C ASP A 302 -10.55 27.79 -7.02
N GLY A 303 -10.64 28.49 -5.88
CA GLY A 303 -11.24 29.82 -5.82
C GLY A 303 -12.69 29.80 -6.30
N LYS A 304 -12.99 30.55 -7.37
CA LYS A 304 -14.34 30.61 -7.96
C LYS A 304 -14.53 29.46 -8.95
N ALA A 305 -15.09 28.35 -8.48
CA ALA A 305 -15.51 27.20 -9.29
C ALA A 305 -17.02 27.24 -9.61
N PRO A 306 -17.53 26.44 -10.59
CA PRO A 306 -18.96 26.34 -10.91
C PRO A 306 -19.86 25.88 -9.76
N GLY A 307 -19.29 25.23 -8.74
CA GLY A 307 -19.97 24.82 -7.53
C GLY A 307 -18.98 24.34 -6.47
N ILE A 308 -19.43 24.22 -5.22
CA ILE A 308 -18.57 23.87 -4.08
C ILE A 308 -17.86 22.51 -4.22
N TYR A 309 -18.45 21.60 -5.00
CA TYR A 309 -17.92 20.26 -5.25
C TYR A 309 -17.17 20.13 -6.58
N ALA A 310 -17.17 21.17 -7.42
CA ALA A 310 -16.59 21.09 -8.76
C ALA A 310 -15.09 21.44 -8.71
N PRO A 311 -14.18 20.50 -9.06
CA PRO A 311 -12.76 20.80 -9.14
C PRO A 311 -12.45 21.67 -10.36
N THR A 312 -11.28 22.35 -10.34
CA THR A 312 -10.79 23.12 -11.49
C THR A 312 -9.42 22.62 -11.96
N ILE A 313 -9.15 22.71 -13.26
CA ILE A 313 -7.83 22.36 -13.82
C ILE A 313 -6.79 23.35 -13.29
N GLU A 314 -7.12 24.64 -13.32
CA GLU A 314 -6.23 25.74 -12.96
C GLU A 314 -5.79 25.67 -11.49
N GLY A 315 -6.73 25.34 -10.59
CA GLY A 315 -6.42 25.12 -9.18
C GLY A 315 -5.44 23.97 -9.00
N GLN A 316 -5.71 22.81 -9.59
CA GLN A 316 -4.83 21.65 -9.49
C GLN A 316 -3.44 21.91 -10.10
N GLU A 317 -3.38 22.50 -11.30
CA GLU A 317 -2.12 22.89 -11.93
C GLU A 317 -1.30 23.82 -11.05
N LEU A 318 -1.94 24.82 -10.42
CA LEU A 318 -1.26 25.77 -9.56
C LEU A 318 -0.62 25.09 -8.35
N ALA A 319 -1.30 24.12 -7.71
CA ALA A 319 -0.73 23.36 -6.60
C ALA A 319 0.49 22.55 -7.06
N ILE A 320 0.37 21.85 -8.19
CA ILE A 320 1.42 21.01 -8.76
C ILE A 320 2.65 21.86 -9.14
N ARG A 321 2.45 22.98 -9.85
CA ARG A 321 3.53 23.90 -10.24
C ARG A 321 4.23 24.50 -9.04
N ARG A 322 3.49 24.94 -8.02
CA ARG A 322 4.07 25.46 -6.76
C ARG A 322 4.91 24.42 -6.04
N ALA A 323 4.46 23.17 -6.02
CA ALA A 323 5.19 22.08 -5.37
C ALA A 323 6.53 21.82 -6.07
N TYR A 324 6.54 21.68 -7.40
CA TYR A 324 7.79 21.49 -8.15
C TYR A 324 8.73 22.69 -8.10
N ALA A 325 8.19 23.92 -8.20
CA ALA A 325 8.97 25.14 -8.06
C ALA A 325 9.63 25.27 -6.67
N SER A 326 8.85 25.02 -5.60
CA SER A 326 9.35 25.06 -4.21
C SER A 326 10.40 23.96 -3.96
N ALA A 327 10.17 22.77 -4.53
CA ALA A 327 11.11 21.65 -4.48
C ALA A 327 12.41 21.92 -5.26
N GLY A 328 12.43 22.87 -6.20
CA GLY A 328 13.54 23.05 -7.14
C GLY A 328 13.70 21.83 -8.06
N VAL A 329 12.58 21.21 -8.46
CA VAL A 329 12.53 20.00 -9.28
C VAL A 329 11.96 20.36 -10.65
N ASP A 330 12.66 19.97 -11.72
CA ASP A 330 12.09 20.00 -13.06
C ASP A 330 11.00 18.91 -13.16
N PRO A 331 9.72 19.28 -13.44
CA PRO A 331 8.63 18.32 -13.64
C PRO A 331 8.95 17.24 -14.70
N SER A 332 9.89 17.53 -15.62
CA SER A 332 10.32 16.58 -16.65
C SER A 332 11.03 15.34 -16.10
N THR A 333 11.58 15.44 -14.89
CA THR A 333 12.34 14.37 -14.23
C THR A 333 11.47 13.47 -13.35
N VAL A 334 10.18 13.80 -13.21
CA VAL A 334 9.23 13.01 -12.42
C VAL A 334 8.69 11.87 -13.27
N THR A 335 8.76 10.66 -12.72
CA THR A 335 8.43 9.42 -13.44
C THR A 335 7.24 8.68 -12.85
N LEU A 336 6.73 9.11 -11.69
CA LEU A 336 5.58 8.50 -11.02
C LEU A 336 4.74 9.56 -10.31
N VAL A 337 3.43 9.50 -10.47
CA VAL A 337 2.47 10.28 -9.70
C VAL A 337 1.40 9.37 -9.12
N GLU A 338 1.23 9.45 -7.81
CA GLU A 338 0.03 8.97 -7.13
C GLU A 338 -0.99 10.11 -7.11
N GLY A 339 -1.98 10.02 -7.99
CA GLY A 339 -2.98 11.07 -8.11
C GLY A 339 -4.07 10.96 -7.05
N HIS A 340 -4.96 11.95 -7.03
CA HIS A 340 -6.16 11.94 -6.23
C HIS A 340 -7.15 10.86 -6.71
N GLY A 341 -7.32 10.69 -8.02
CA GLY A 341 -7.90 9.51 -8.69
C GLY A 341 -9.04 8.84 -7.95
N THR A 342 -10.17 9.51 -7.87
CA THR A 342 -11.34 9.05 -7.09
C THR A 342 -12.23 8.09 -7.86
N GLY A 343 -12.04 7.93 -9.18
CA GLY A 343 -12.96 7.17 -10.01
C GLY A 343 -14.19 7.97 -10.40
N THR A 344 -14.16 9.30 -10.24
CA THR A 344 -15.23 10.17 -10.72
C THR A 344 -14.91 10.62 -12.15
N PRO A 345 -15.82 10.45 -13.13
CA PRO A 345 -15.47 10.67 -14.54
C PRO A 345 -14.96 12.10 -14.83
N VAL A 346 -15.60 13.12 -14.22
CA VAL A 346 -15.18 14.52 -14.38
C VAL A 346 -13.88 14.80 -13.62
N GLY A 347 -13.74 14.29 -12.40
CA GLY A 347 -12.56 14.52 -11.57
C GLY A 347 -11.29 13.89 -12.17
N ASP A 348 -11.38 12.62 -12.58
CA ASP A 348 -10.27 11.88 -13.18
C ASP A 348 -9.81 12.55 -14.50
N ALA A 349 -10.74 13.02 -15.34
CA ALA A 349 -10.40 13.73 -16.58
C ALA A 349 -9.73 15.09 -16.33
N ILE A 350 -10.21 15.86 -15.34
CA ILE A 350 -9.60 17.14 -14.93
C ILE A 350 -8.19 16.91 -14.40
N GLU A 351 -8.02 15.93 -13.51
CA GLU A 351 -6.72 15.64 -12.91
C GLU A 351 -5.69 15.18 -13.93
N LEU A 352 -6.02 14.24 -14.80
CA LEU A 352 -5.11 13.78 -15.84
C LEU A 352 -4.74 14.91 -16.81
N THR A 353 -5.65 15.86 -17.04
CA THR A 353 -5.38 17.05 -17.87
C THR A 353 -4.43 18.02 -17.16
N ALA A 354 -4.66 18.31 -15.88
CA ALA A 354 -3.76 19.16 -15.09
C ALA A 354 -2.35 18.55 -15.01
N LEU A 355 -2.25 17.23 -14.79
CA LEU A 355 -0.99 16.51 -14.82
C LEU A 355 -0.33 16.57 -16.19
N LYS A 356 -1.09 16.40 -17.28
CA LYS A 356 -0.57 16.54 -18.64
C LYS A 356 0.01 17.93 -18.84
N ASN A 357 -0.70 18.97 -18.44
CA ASN A 357 -0.28 20.34 -18.68
C ASN A 357 1.02 20.64 -17.92
N VAL A 358 1.17 20.23 -16.67
CA VAL A 358 2.39 20.51 -15.90
C VAL A 358 3.55 19.59 -16.24
N LEU A 359 3.32 18.28 -16.32
CA LEU A 359 4.38 17.30 -16.58
C LEU A 359 4.74 17.24 -18.07
N GLY A 360 3.78 17.54 -18.96
CA GLY A 360 3.94 17.57 -20.40
C GLY A 360 4.47 18.90 -20.95
N GLU A 361 4.35 20.03 -20.25
CA GLU A 361 5.00 21.30 -20.67
C GLU A 361 6.52 21.20 -20.75
N GLY A 362 7.15 20.40 -19.86
CA GLY A 362 8.57 20.07 -19.99
C GLY A 362 8.89 19.17 -21.19
N ALA A 363 7.88 18.48 -21.75
CA ALA A 363 7.96 17.68 -22.98
C ALA A 363 7.59 18.49 -24.24
N ALA A 364 7.08 19.72 -24.10
CA ALA A 364 6.72 20.63 -25.20
C ALA A 364 7.93 21.41 -25.78
N ARG A 365 9.12 20.79 -25.77
CA ARG A 365 10.24 21.14 -26.64
C ARG A 365 10.96 19.87 -27.05
N GLU A 366 10.53 19.29 -28.18
CA GLU A 366 11.32 18.63 -29.25
C GLU A 366 12.51 17.69 -28.93
N ALA A 367 12.88 17.43 -27.67
CA ALA A 367 14.16 16.83 -27.29
C ALA A 367 14.07 15.37 -26.83
N ASP A 368 12.88 14.86 -26.48
CA ASP A 368 12.71 13.47 -26.05
C ASP A 368 11.46 12.84 -26.72
N PRO A 369 11.61 11.98 -27.74
CA PRO A 369 10.50 11.38 -28.50
C PRO A 369 9.72 10.29 -27.72
N ARG A 370 10.03 10.07 -26.43
CA ARG A 370 9.38 9.06 -25.60
C ARG A 370 8.05 9.59 -25.02
N ARG A 371 6.93 9.06 -25.53
CA ARG A 371 5.57 9.38 -25.08
C ARG A 371 5.23 8.86 -23.67
N GLU A 372 5.97 7.91 -23.10
CA GLU A 372 5.53 7.22 -21.87
C GLU A 372 6.54 7.42 -20.74
N ARG A 373 6.52 8.60 -20.12
CA ARG A 373 7.54 9.01 -19.14
C ARG A 373 7.07 8.90 -17.70
N CYS A 374 5.84 9.32 -17.42
CA CYS A 374 5.32 9.39 -16.06
C CYS A 374 4.16 8.41 -15.87
N ALA A 375 4.37 7.41 -15.01
CA ALA A 375 3.28 6.58 -14.52
C ALA A 375 2.33 7.44 -13.69
N VAL A 376 1.03 7.19 -13.82
CA VAL A 376 -0.02 7.71 -12.94
C VAL A 376 -0.75 6.53 -12.34
N GLY A 377 -1.12 6.65 -11.07
CA GLY A 377 -1.94 5.66 -10.39
C GLY A 377 -2.73 6.20 -9.22
N SER A 378 -3.57 5.34 -8.64
CA SER A 378 -4.33 5.63 -7.42
C SER A 378 -4.46 4.38 -6.56
N ILE A 379 -4.09 4.47 -5.29
CA ILE A 379 -4.30 3.43 -4.27
C ILE A 379 -5.80 3.25 -3.99
N LYS A 380 -6.65 4.21 -4.35
CA LYS A 380 -8.09 4.16 -4.05
C LYS A 380 -8.79 3.01 -4.77
N SER A 381 -8.23 2.48 -5.86
CA SER A 381 -8.76 1.25 -6.46
C SER A 381 -8.51 0.00 -5.60
N ASN A 382 -7.49 0.01 -4.73
CA ASN A 382 -7.26 -1.06 -3.75
C ASN A 382 -8.11 -0.91 -2.49
N ILE A 383 -8.22 0.30 -1.94
CA ILE A 383 -8.71 0.50 -0.56
C ILE A 383 -9.90 1.46 -0.45
N GLY A 384 -10.39 1.99 -1.56
CA GLY A 384 -11.38 3.05 -1.57
C GLY A 384 -10.80 4.41 -1.15
N HIS A 385 -11.66 5.40 -1.05
CA HIS A 385 -11.31 6.75 -0.65
C HIS A 385 -11.37 6.90 0.87
N LEU A 386 -10.18 6.92 1.50
CA LEU A 386 -10.02 7.03 2.95
C LEU A 386 -10.25 8.45 3.53
N LYS A 387 -11.04 9.28 2.84
CA LYS A 387 -11.39 10.65 3.23
C LYS A 387 -10.15 11.47 3.64
N ALA A 388 -10.06 11.93 4.88
CA ALA A 388 -8.93 12.72 5.40
C ALA A 388 -7.56 12.02 5.26
N VAL A 389 -7.52 10.68 5.20
CA VAL A 389 -6.29 9.88 5.14
C VAL A 389 -5.80 9.66 3.70
N ALA A 390 -6.60 10.03 2.69
CA ALA A 390 -6.34 9.71 1.29
C ALA A 390 -4.97 10.17 0.78
N GLY A 391 -4.54 11.38 1.16
CA GLY A 391 -3.22 11.91 0.79
C GLY A 391 -2.07 11.14 1.45
N CYS A 392 -2.15 10.87 2.76
CA CYS A 392 -1.13 10.11 3.48
C CYS A 392 -1.05 8.65 3.01
N ALA A 393 -2.16 8.01 2.64
CA ALA A 393 -2.15 6.68 2.03
C ALA A 393 -1.39 6.68 0.68
N GLY A 394 -1.56 7.74 -0.11
CA GLY A 394 -0.77 7.94 -1.34
C GLY A 394 0.71 8.19 -1.06
N VAL A 395 1.05 9.01 -0.05
CA VAL A 395 2.43 9.24 0.39
C VAL A 395 3.07 7.93 0.87
N LEU A 396 2.35 7.10 1.63
CA LEU A 396 2.85 5.80 2.08
C LEU A 396 3.15 4.88 0.88
N LYS A 397 2.24 4.78 -0.10
CA LYS A 397 2.48 3.99 -1.32
C LYS A 397 3.70 4.50 -2.09
N MET A 398 3.90 5.82 -2.19
CA MET A 398 5.07 6.39 -2.87
C MET A 398 6.36 6.22 -2.07
N LEU A 399 6.32 6.34 -0.74
CA LEU A 399 7.45 6.00 0.13
C LEU A 399 7.85 4.55 -0.09
N LEU A 400 6.89 3.62 -0.09
CA LEU A 400 7.15 2.21 -0.34
C LEU A 400 7.65 1.95 -1.77
N ALA A 401 7.12 2.64 -2.78
CA ALA A 401 7.64 2.57 -4.15
C ALA A 401 9.10 3.04 -4.25
N LEU A 402 9.45 4.14 -3.57
CA LEU A 402 10.82 4.68 -3.50
C LEU A 402 11.75 3.81 -2.66
N LYS A 403 11.22 3.16 -1.62
CA LYS A 403 11.96 2.16 -0.85
C LYS A 403 12.21 0.96 -1.76
N HIS A 404 11.17 0.31 -2.26
CA HIS A 404 11.16 -0.89 -3.13
C HIS A 404 11.65 -0.72 -4.54
N LYS A 405 12.10 0.48 -4.93
CA LYS A 405 12.55 0.80 -6.29
C LYS A 405 11.62 0.16 -7.33
N THR A 406 10.31 0.29 -7.11
CA THR A 406 9.28 -0.41 -7.89
C THR A 406 8.10 0.51 -8.15
N ILE A 407 7.57 0.48 -9.38
CA ILE A 407 6.36 1.19 -9.78
C ILE A 407 5.16 0.28 -9.49
N PRO A 408 4.27 0.64 -8.53
CA PRO A 408 3.10 -0.17 -8.23
C PRO A 408 2.08 -0.13 -9.36
N ARG A 409 1.30 -1.21 -9.54
CA ARG A 409 0.15 -1.19 -10.44
C ARG A 409 -1.03 -0.41 -9.85
N SER A 410 -1.82 0.19 -10.72
CA SER A 410 -3.21 0.57 -10.44
C SER A 410 -4.11 -0.54 -10.93
N ILE A 411 -5.03 -0.99 -10.07
CA ILE A 411 -5.98 -2.05 -10.42
C ILE A 411 -7.28 -1.48 -10.98
N ASN A 412 -8.09 -2.34 -11.60
CA ASN A 412 -9.39 -2.02 -12.18
C ASN A 412 -9.35 -1.03 -13.37
N VAL A 413 -8.25 -1.04 -14.13
CA VAL A 413 -8.08 -0.23 -15.34
C VAL A 413 -7.87 -1.14 -16.55
N THR A 414 -8.85 -1.14 -17.45
CA THR A 414 -8.79 -1.83 -18.75
C THR A 414 -8.39 -0.85 -19.85
N LYS A 415 -8.92 0.38 -19.80
CA LYS A 415 -8.67 1.44 -20.77
C LYS A 415 -8.76 2.82 -20.10
N PRO A 416 -7.76 3.70 -20.24
CA PRO A 416 -7.83 5.04 -19.69
C PRO A 416 -8.93 5.92 -20.31
N PRO A 417 -9.49 6.90 -19.56
CA PRO A 417 -10.46 7.84 -20.09
C PRO A 417 -9.82 8.83 -21.08
N GLN A 418 -10.67 9.52 -21.84
CA GLN A 418 -10.26 10.73 -22.54
C GLN A 418 -9.93 11.84 -21.55
N LEU A 419 -8.96 12.68 -21.91
CA LEU A 419 -8.65 13.89 -21.17
C LEU A 419 -9.77 14.93 -21.34
N ARG A 420 -9.77 15.97 -20.51
CA ARG A 420 -10.83 17.00 -20.50
C ARG A 420 -10.88 17.80 -21.80
N ASP A 421 -9.77 17.86 -22.53
CA ASP A 421 -9.61 18.46 -23.85
C ASP A 421 -9.79 17.47 -25.01
N HIS A 422 -10.33 16.27 -24.73
CA HIS A 422 -10.62 15.21 -25.71
C HIS A 422 -9.39 14.59 -26.37
N THR A 423 -8.20 14.76 -25.78
CA THR A 423 -6.99 14.05 -26.22
C THR A 423 -6.84 12.70 -25.51
N SER A 424 -6.12 11.77 -26.15
CA SER A 424 -5.77 10.49 -25.53
C SER A 424 -4.63 10.69 -24.54
N ILE A 425 -4.62 9.92 -23.46
CA ILE A 425 -3.48 9.87 -22.54
C ILE A 425 -2.20 9.42 -23.28
N ASN A 426 -2.32 8.58 -24.33
CA ASN A 426 -1.21 8.10 -25.15
C ASN A 426 -0.57 9.20 -26.03
N ASP A 427 -1.20 10.38 -26.14
CA ASP A 427 -0.65 11.57 -26.79
C ASP A 427 0.04 12.52 -25.79
N SER A 428 0.09 12.14 -24.51
CA SER A 428 0.79 12.86 -23.45
C SER A 428 2.03 12.10 -22.99
N ALA A 429 2.78 12.67 -22.04
CA ALA A 429 3.89 11.99 -21.34
C ALA A 429 3.42 10.97 -20.28
N LEU A 430 2.10 10.89 -20.04
CA LEU A 430 1.49 10.11 -18.98
C LEU A 430 1.05 8.73 -19.48
N TYR A 431 1.02 7.77 -18.57
CA TYR A 431 0.31 6.50 -18.76
C TYR A 431 -0.15 5.97 -17.39
N VAL A 432 -1.25 5.22 -17.36
CA VAL A 432 -1.69 4.51 -16.16
C VAL A 432 -0.93 3.20 -16.06
N ASN A 433 -0.19 3.00 -14.96
CA ASN A 433 0.61 1.80 -14.80
C ASN A 433 -0.26 0.63 -14.30
N ILE A 434 -0.54 -0.36 -15.15
CA ILE A 434 -1.41 -1.51 -14.83
C ILE A 434 -0.64 -2.77 -14.39
N ARG A 435 0.70 -2.71 -14.40
CA ARG A 435 1.60 -3.82 -14.02
C ARG A 435 2.62 -3.37 -12.99
N MET A 436 2.86 -4.17 -11.95
CA MET A 436 3.96 -3.91 -11.03
C MET A 436 5.29 -4.17 -11.74
N ARG A 437 6.22 -3.21 -11.71
CA ARG A 437 7.47 -3.30 -12.47
C ARG A 437 8.63 -2.58 -11.79
N PRO A 438 9.88 -3.04 -11.96
CA PRO A 438 11.04 -2.37 -11.38
C PRO A 438 11.12 -0.92 -11.84
N TRP A 439 11.41 -0.02 -10.91
CA TRP A 439 11.55 1.41 -11.13
C TRP A 439 13.02 1.72 -11.36
N PHE A 440 13.41 1.97 -12.61
CA PHE A 440 14.73 2.47 -12.94
C PHE A 440 14.70 3.99 -13.02
N SER A 441 15.73 4.65 -12.50
CA SER A 441 15.92 6.08 -12.72
C SER A 441 16.75 6.32 -13.98
N ARG A 442 16.63 7.53 -14.55
CA ARG A 442 17.51 7.93 -15.64
C ARG A 442 18.92 8.19 -15.09
N PRO A 443 19.98 7.94 -15.88
CA PRO A 443 21.35 8.26 -15.47
C PRO A 443 21.49 9.67 -14.91
N GLY A 444 22.06 9.80 -13.71
CA GLY A 444 22.26 11.09 -13.03
C GLY A 444 21.01 11.75 -12.45
N GLN A 445 19.85 11.07 -12.46
CA GLN A 445 18.60 11.58 -11.89
C GLN A 445 18.12 10.67 -10.76
N PRO A 446 17.68 11.21 -9.62
CA PRO A 446 17.06 10.40 -8.58
C PRO A 446 15.62 10.03 -8.98
N ARG A 447 15.11 8.93 -8.42
CA ARG A 447 13.68 8.61 -8.49
C ARG A 447 12.87 9.67 -7.74
N ARG A 448 11.85 10.19 -8.42
CA ARG A 448 10.93 11.21 -7.90
C ARG A 448 9.49 10.82 -8.12
N ALA A 449 8.67 11.07 -7.10
CA ALA A 449 7.23 10.88 -7.16
C ALA A 449 6.48 12.16 -6.78
N GLY A 450 5.33 12.39 -7.42
CA GLY A 450 4.32 13.34 -6.96
C GLY A 450 3.17 12.64 -6.24
N VAL A 451 2.56 13.29 -5.26
CA VAL A 451 1.31 12.84 -4.61
C VAL A 451 0.31 13.99 -4.59
N SER A 452 -0.84 13.79 -5.22
CA SER A 452 -1.93 14.77 -5.24
C SER A 452 -3.04 14.40 -4.24
N SER A 453 -3.56 15.40 -3.51
CA SER A 453 -4.83 15.27 -2.81
C SER A 453 -5.65 16.53 -2.94
N PHE A 454 -6.87 16.40 -3.44
CA PHE A 454 -7.77 17.51 -3.75
C PHE A 454 -9.02 17.38 -2.89
N GLY A 455 -9.20 18.31 -1.95
CA GLY A 455 -10.34 18.35 -1.06
C GLY A 455 -11.57 18.92 -1.75
N PHE A 456 -12.74 18.31 -1.52
CA PHE A 456 -13.99 19.00 -1.85
C PHE A 456 -14.05 20.35 -1.11
N GLY A 457 -14.62 21.38 -1.73
CA GLY A 457 -14.45 22.76 -1.29
C GLY A 457 -13.25 23.47 -1.93
N GLY A 458 -12.46 22.75 -2.74
CA GLY A 458 -11.45 23.32 -3.63
C GLY A 458 -10.09 23.57 -3.00
N ALA A 459 -9.73 22.81 -1.96
CA ALA A 459 -8.41 22.88 -1.32
C ALA A 459 -7.47 21.84 -1.95
N ASN A 460 -6.50 22.31 -2.75
CA ASN A 460 -5.63 21.42 -3.53
C ASN A 460 -4.23 21.37 -2.93
N TYR A 461 -3.67 20.17 -2.80
CA TYR A 461 -2.32 19.96 -2.29
C TYR A 461 -1.56 18.98 -3.19
N HIS A 462 -0.26 19.24 -3.38
CA HIS A 462 0.65 18.35 -4.07
C HIS A 462 1.96 18.23 -3.29
N CYS A 463 2.42 16.99 -3.07
CA CYS A 463 3.66 16.66 -2.36
C CYS A 463 4.67 16.02 -3.32
N VAL A 464 5.94 16.44 -3.24
CA VAL A 464 7.03 15.91 -4.05
C VAL A 464 7.95 15.08 -3.17
N LEU A 465 8.11 13.80 -3.49
CA LEU A 465 9.02 12.87 -2.84
C LEU A 465 10.21 12.53 -3.72
N GLU A 466 11.34 12.27 -3.10
CA GLU A 466 12.59 11.84 -3.71
C GLU A 466 13.22 10.71 -2.88
N GLU A 467 13.91 9.78 -3.54
CA GLU A 467 14.72 8.79 -2.83
C GLU A 467 15.90 9.45 -2.09
N PHE A 468 16.27 8.90 -0.92
CA PHE A 468 17.47 9.35 -0.22
C PHE A 468 18.74 8.72 -0.82
N GLU A 469 18.72 7.39 -1.00
CA GLU A 469 19.80 6.62 -1.62
C GLU A 469 19.36 6.08 -2.98
N PRO A 470 20.24 6.11 -4.01
CA PRO A 470 19.92 5.61 -5.35
C PRO A 470 19.69 4.09 -5.37
N GLU A 471 20.36 3.35 -4.50
CA GLU A 471 20.20 1.91 -4.35
C GLU A 471 20.57 1.49 -2.93
N HIS A 472 20.00 0.37 -2.48
CA HIS A 472 20.26 -0.14 -1.15
C HIS A 472 21.59 -0.88 -1.07
N SER A 473 22.30 -0.66 0.04
CA SER A 473 23.55 -1.37 0.35
C SER A 473 23.35 -2.85 0.71
N ALA A 474 22.13 -3.25 1.07
CA ALA A 474 21.76 -4.61 1.43
C ALA A 474 20.36 -4.98 0.89
N PRO A 475 19.99 -6.28 0.84
CA PRO A 475 18.63 -6.69 0.53
C PRO A 475 17.65 -6.08 1.52
N TYR A 476 16.72 -5.28 1.02
CA TYR A 476 15.73 -4.55 1.82
C TYR A 476 14.36 -5.04 1.35
N ARG A 477 13.62 -5.74 2.22
CA ARG A 477 12.31 -6.30 1.87
C ARG A 477 11.38 -6.18 3.05
N THR A 478 10.14 -5.89 2.74
CA THR A 478 9.01 -5.81 3.69
C THR A 478 8.02 -6.95 3.45
N HIS A 479 8.14 -7.68 2.34
CA HIS A 479 7.25 -8.77 1.95
C HIS A 479 7.84 -10.18 2.18
N SER A 480 6.93 -11.15 2.20
CA SER A 480 7.20 -12.59 2.29
C SER A 480 8.01 -13.15 1.11
N ARG A 481 9.16 -13.79 1.38
CA ARG A 481 9.98 -14.47 0.35
C ARG A 481 9.48 -15.90 0.10
N PRO A 482 9.77 -16.48 -1.08
CA PRO A 482 9.81 -17.93 -1.22
C PRO A 482 10.79 -18.52 -0.19
N ASP A 483 10.27 -19.39 0.67
CA ASP A 483 10.98 -20.01 1.76
C ASP A 483 11.61 -21.33 1.30
N LEU A 484 12.93 -21.44 1.46
CA LEU A 484 13.67 -22.68 1.23
C LEU A 484 13.52 -23.60 2.45
N VAL A 485 12.89 -24.75 2.23
CA VAL A 485 12.64 -25.75 3.26
C VAL A 485 13.52 -26.96 3.01
N LEU A 486 14.24 -27.40 4.04
CA LEU A 486 15.03 -28.61 4.07
C LEU A 486 14.66 -29.46 5.29
N LEU A 487 14.06 -30.63 5.05
CA LEU A 487 13.86 -31.63 6.09
C LEU A 487 15.00 -32.64 6.02
N THR A 488 15.63 -32.93 7.15
CA THR A 488 16.69 -33.94 7.29
C THR A 488 16.39 -34.91 8.42
N ALA A 489 16.91 -36.14 8.31
CA ALA A 489 16.88 -37.12 9.40
C ALA A 489 17.96 -38.19 9.19
N ALA A 490 18.33 -38.89 10.27
CA ALA A 490 19.34 -39.95 10.24
C ALA A 490 18.99 -41.17 9.34
N SER A 491 17.75 -41.28 8.87
CA SER A 491 17.33 -42.32 7.92
C SER A 491 16.13 -41.88 7.08
N THR A 492 15.91 -42.52 5.93
CA THR A 492 14.72 -42.27 5.08
C THR A 492 13.41 -42.51 5.85
N LYS A 493 13.37 -43.51 6.74
CA LYS A 493 12.19 -43.80 7.58
C LYS A 493 11.90 -42.67 8.56
N ALA A 494 12.93 -42.15 9.23
CA ALA A 494 12.79 -41.01 10.13
C ALA A 494 12.40 -39.74 9.36
N LEU A 495 12.93 -39.54 8.16
CA LEU A 495 12.57 -38.42 7.29
C LEU A 495 11.10 -38.49 6.86
N ALA A 496 10.61 -39.67 6.49
CA ALA A 496 9.21 -39.86 6.13
C ALA A 496 8.27 -39.54 7.30
N ALA A 497 8.62 -39.95 8.52
CA ALA A 497 7.86 -39.58 9.72
C ALA A 497 7.86 -38.06 9.97
N ALA A 498 9.01 -37.39 9.79
CA ALA A 498 9.11 -35.94 9.92
C ALA A 498 8.27 -35.19 8.87
N CYS A 499 8.27 -35.66 7.61
CA CYS A 499 7.43 -35.08 6.55
C CYS A 499 5.94 -35.25 6.84
N ALA A 500 5.52 -36.42 7.32
CA ALA A 500 4.14 -36.69 7.69
C ALA A 500 3.68 -35.82 8.87
N ALA A 501 4.50 -35.69 9.92
CA ALA A 501 4.19 -34.83 11.06
C ALA A 501 4.08 -33.34 10.67
N ALA A 502 5.01 -32.85 9.83
CA ALA A 502 4.95 -31.50 9.30
C ALA A 502 3.69 -31.27 8.44
N LEU A 503 3.32 -32.25 7.62
CA LEU A 503 2.10 -32.21 6.81
C LEU A 503 0.84 -32.11 7.68
N GLU A 504 0.75 -32.91 8.73
CA GLU A 504 -0.38 -32.87 9.68
C GLU A 504 -0.47 -31.52 10.39
N GLN A 505 0.66 -30.98 10.86
CA GLN A 505 0.71 -29.67 11.50
C GLN A 505 0.18 -28.56 10.57
N LEU A 506 0.65 -28.52 9.32
CA LEU A 506 0.20 -27.50 8.36
C LEU A 506 -1.27 -27.70 7.95
N ARG A 507 -1.74 -28.93 7.78
CA ARG A 507 -3.15 -29.22 7.49
C ARG A 507 -4.08 -28.83 8.62
N ALA A 508 -3.67 -29.06 9.87
CA ALA A 508 -4.44 -28.61 11.03
C ALA A 508 -4.56 -27.08 11.06
N ALA A 509 -3.46 -26.36 10.80
CA ALA A 509 -3.48 -24.90 10.71
C ALA A 509 -4.38 -24.41 9.55
N LEU A 510 -4.30 -25.04 8.37
CA LEU A 510 -5.14 -24.70 7.21
C LEU A 510 -6.63 -24.92 7.50
N ALA A 511 -7.00 -26.03 8.15
CA ALA A 511 -8.38 -26.33 8.50
C ALA A 511 -8.98 -25.33 9.51
N HIS A 512 -8.14 -24.76 10.38
CA HIS A 512 -8.56 -23.69 11.29
C HIS A 512 -8.77 -22.34 10.59
N ALA A 513 -8.11 -22.13 9.45
CA ALA A 513 -8.16 -20.88 8.68
C ALA A 513 -9.24 -20.85 7.58
N GLU A 514 -9.96 -21.95 7.32
CA GLU A 514 -11.08 -21.93 6.40
C GLU A 514 -12.22 -21.02 6.90
N PRO A 515 -12.79 -20.15 6.06
CA PRO A 515 -13.92 -19.32 6.45
C PRO A 515 -15.11 -20.17 6.88
N LYS A 516 -15.57 -20.00 8.13
CA LYS A 516 -16.77 -20.69 8.64
C LYS A 516 -18.07 -20.14 8.04
N ASP A 517 -18.03 -18.95 7.44
CA ASP A 517 -19.19 -18.30 6.82
C ASP A 517 -19.11 -18.34 5.29
N ARG A 518 -19.76 -19.33 4.68
CA ARG A 518 -19.85 -19.50 3.22
C ARG A 518 -20.89 -18.56 2.56
N SER A 519 -21.49 -17.63 3.30
CA SER A 519 -22.52 -16.73 2.75
C SER A 519 -21.98 -15.73 1.72
N VAL A 520 -20.67 -15.43 1.76
CA VAL A 520 -19.99 -14.51 0.82
C VAL A 520 -19.83 -15.11 -0.58
N GLU A 521 -19.75 -16.44 -0.73
CA GLU A 521 -19.65 -17.10 -2.04
C GLU A 521 -20.94 -17.00 -2.87
N ARG A 522 -22.11 -16.80 -2.22
CA ARG A 522 -23.40 -16.98 -2.90
C ARG A 522 -23.74 -15.90 -3.94
N TRP A 523 -23.05 -14.76 -3.97
CA TRP A 523 -23.32 -13.66 -4.91
C TRP A 523 -22.28 -13.48 -6.04
N ASN A 524 -21.20 -14.29 -6.06
CA ASN A 524 -20.15 -14.23 -7.09
C ASN A 524 -20.40 -15.15 -8.30
N LYS A 525 -21.62 -15.16 -8.86
CA LYS A 525 -21.98 -16.04 -10.00
C LYS A 525 -21.57 -15.56 -11.39
N ASN A 526 -20.75 -14.50 -11.52
CA ASN A 526 -20.47 -13.86 -12.81
C ASN A 526 -19.02 -13.99 -13.33
N GLY A 527 -18.30 -15.06 -12.94
CA GLY A 527 -17.17 -15.55 -13.75
C GLY A 527 -15.92 -14.65 -13.86
N SER A 528 -15.72 -13.68 -12.98
CA SER A 528 -14.40 -13.09 -12.75
C SER A 528 -13.80 -13.74 -11.50
N GLU A 529 -12.64 -14.39 -11.65
CA GLU A 529 -11.84 -14.85 -10.51
C GLU A 529 -11.26 -13.63 -9.78
N HIS A 530 -12.10 -12.92 -9.03
CA HIS A 530 -11.67 -11.93 -8.06
C HIS A 530 -11.55 -12.63 -6.71
N TYR A 531 -10.32 -12.98 -6.34
CA TYR A 531 -9.99 -13.42 -5.00
C TYR A 531 -10.30 -12.28 -4.03
N SER A 532 -11.47 -12.33 -3.39
CA SER A 532 -11.80 -11.54 -2.19
C SER A 532 -11.16 -12.15 -0.95
N GLY A 533 -9.94 -12.65 -1.10
CA GLY A 533 -9.12 -13.11 0.02
C GLY A 533 -8.61 -11.88 0.74
N GLY A 534 -9.40 -11.31 1.65
CA GLY A 534 -8.87 -10.36 2.63
C GLY A 534 -7.75 -11.08 3.36
N ALA A 535 -6.50 -10.66 3.15
CA ALA A 535 -5.31 -11.44 3.48
C ALA A 535 -4.89 -11.36 4.96
N TYR A 536 -5.72 -10.80 5.84
CA TYR A 536 -5.34 -10.48 7.21
C TYR A 536 -6.46 -10.71 8.24
N THR A 537 -7.26 -11.78 8.09
CA THR A 537 -8.13 -12.23 9.20
C THR A 537 -7.30 -12.81 10.34
N TYR A 538 -7.87 -12.85 11.55
CA TYR A 538 -7.19 -13.45 12.72
C TYR A 538 -6.76 -14.90 12.45
N GLU A 539 -7.62 -15.69 11.80
CA GLU A 539 -7.34 -17.07 11.47
C GLU A 539 -6.22 -17.21 10.42
N GLN A 540 -6.14 -16.28 9.46
CA GLN A 540 -5.04 -16.25 8.50
C GLN A 540 -3.71 -15.86 9.16
N LYS A 541 -3.72 -14.95 10.14
CA LYS A 541 -2.51 -14.63 10.94
C LYS A 541 -2.01 -15.83 11.73
N LEU A 542 -2.92 -16.63 12.30
CA LEU A 542 -2.56 -17.89 12.95
C LEU A 542 -1.96 -18.90 11.97
N LEU A 543 -2.51 -19.00 10.76
CA LEU A 543 -1.96 -19.84 9.69
C LEU A 543 -0.56 -19.38 9.28
N GLU A 544 -0.35 -18.08 9.09
CA GLU A 544 0.96 -17.53 8.78
C GLU A 544 1.95 -17.81 9.91
N HIS A 545 1.57 -17.59 11.18
CA HIS A 545 2.42 -17.92 12.32
C HIS A 545 2.83 -19.41 12.34
N ALA A 546 1.88 -20.31 12.09
CA ALA A 546 2.15 -21.75 11.99
C ALA A 546 3.13 -22.07 10.84
N TYR A 547 2.96 -21.41 9.69
CA TYR A 547 3.84 -21.54 8.55
C TYR A 547 5.26 -21.03 8.83
N ARG A 548 5.40 -19.85 9.44
CA ARG A 548 6.71 -19.29 9.83
C ARG A 548 7.43 -20.17 10.84
N SER A 549 6.69 -20.73 11.82
CA SER A 549 7.23 -21.70 12.77
C SER A 549 7.73 -22.96 12.07
N PHE A 550 6.96 -23.48 11.10
CA PHE A 550 7.38 -24.61 10.26
C PHE A 550 8.65 -24.29 9.45
N VAL A 551 8.68 -23.17 8.72
CA VAL A 551 9.84 -22.76 7.92
C VAL A 551 11.07 -22.55 8.81
N GLY A 552 10.94 -21.84 9.94
CA GLY A 552 12.06 -21.59 10.85
C GLY A 552 12.66 -22.88 11.43
N LYS A 553 11.83 -23.90 11.68
CA LYS A 553 12.31 -25.23 12.11
C LYS A 553 13.10 -25.96 11.01
N HIS A 554 12.73 -25.75 9.76
CA HIS A 554 13.24 -26.48 8.59
C HIS A 554 14.04 -25.62 7.62
N MET A 555 14.56 -24.47 8.06
CA MET A 555 15.43 -23.63 7.26
C MET A 555 16.75 -24.35 6.94
N LEU A 556 17.37 -24.00 5.80
CA LEU A 556 18.69 -24.51 5.45
C LEU A 556 19.72 -24.12 6.52
N ARG A 557 20.39 -25.11 7.13
CA ARG A 557 21.47 -24.91 8.10
C ARG A 557 22.83 -25.24 7.50
N ALA A 558 23.89 -24.63 8.03
CA ALA A 558 25.26 -24.82 7.54
C ALA A 558 25.83 -26.22 7.88
N ASP A 559 25.29 -26.90 8.88
CA ASP A 559 25.85 -28.07 9.55
C ASP A 559 25.03 -29.36 9.35
N VAL A 560 24.42 -29.53 8.17
CA VAL A 560 23.62 -30.73 7.87
C VAL A 560 24.56 -31.95 7.68
N PRO A 561 24.50 -32.99 8.53
CA PRO A 561 25.36 -34.16 8.42
C PRO A 561 25.28 -34.80 7.03
N THR A 562 26.40 -35.15 6.40
CA THR A 562 26.41 -35.74 5.04
C THR A 562 25.73 -37.10 4.98
N THR A 563 25.63 -37.81 6.11
CA THR A 563 24.97 -39.11 6.23
C THR A 563 23.44 -39.04 6.26
N ASP A 564 22.86 -37.87 6.53
CA ASP A 564 21.42 -37.75 6.73
C ASP A 564 20.63 -37.83 5.42
N ALA A 565 19.49 -38.53 5.47
CA ALA A 565 18.48 -38.46 4.45
C ALA A 565 17.87 -37.05 4.45
N ARG A 566 17.62 -36.50 3.26
CA ARG A 566 17.16 -35.11 3.11
C ARG A 566 16.19 -34.92 1.96
N VAL A 567 15.21 -34.04 2.15
CA VAL A 567 14.34 -33.54 1.09
C VAL A 567 14.25 -32.02 1.18
N GLY A 568 14.51 -31.37 0.04
CA GLY A 568 14.45 -29.91 -0.08
C GLY A 568 13.38 -29.48 -1.08
N PHE A 569 12.71 -28.38 -0.80
CA PHE A 569 11.77 -27.71 -1.70
C PHE A 569 11.67 -26.22 -1.36
N VAL A 570 11.08 -25.43 -2.26
CA VAL A 570 10.75 -24.03 -2.01
C VAL A 570 9.24 -23.90 -1.91
N ALA A 571 8.74 -23.14 -0.93
CA ALA A 571 7.33 -22.86 -0.78
C ALA A 571 7.10 -21.37 -0.54
N THR A 572 5.95 -20.86 -0.95
CA THR A 572 5.54 -19.45 -0.79
C THR A 572 4.35 -19.30 0.15
N SER A 573 3.76 -20.41 0.59
CA SER A 573 2.60 -20.42 1.48
C SER A 573 2.49 -21.74 2.25
N ALA A 574 1.69 -21.72 3.32
CA ALA A 574 1.33 -22.90 4.09
C ALA A 574 0.66 -23.98 3.24
N ALA A 575 -0.26 -23.57 2.36
CA ALA A 575 -0.98 -24.46 1.46
C ALA A 575 -0.04 -25.16 0.48
N GLN A 576 0.84 -24.41 -0.19
CA GLN A 576 1.82 -24.98 -1.10
C GLN A 576 2.79 -25.93 -0.39
N ALA A 577 3.25 -25.57 0.81
CA ALA A 577 4.09 -26.44 1.63
C ALA A 577 3.39 -27.74 2.03
N ALA A 578 2.11 -27.67 2.40
CA ALA A 578 1.30 -28.86 2.71
C ALA A 578 1.11 -29.76 1.48
N ASP A 579 0.82 -29.20 0.31
CA ASP A 579 0.69 -29.98 -0.93
C ASP A 579 2.00 -30.66 -1.33
N LEU A 580 3.12 -29.93 -1.22
CA LEU A 580 4.47 -30.44 -1.44
C LEU A 580 4.79 -31.60 -0.49
N LEU A 581 4.57 -31.41 0.81
CA LEU A 581 4.79 -32.45 1.81
C LEU A 581 3.89 -33.66 1.56
N GLY A 582 2.65 -33.47 1.10
CA GLY A 582 1.76 -34.54 0.67
C GLY A 582 2.33 -35.36 -0.48
N ALA A 583 2.85 -34.70 -1.52
CA ALA A 583 3.50 -35.37 -2.65
C ALA A 583 4.80 -36.08 -2.24
N ILE A 584 5.63 -35.44 -1.42
CA ILE A 584 6.87 -36.00 -0.85
C ILE A 584 6.57 -37.25 -0.03
N SER A 585 5.56 -37.21 0.83
CA SER A 585 5.19 -38.32 1.71
C SER A 585 4.72 -39.54 0.91
N LYS A 586 3.90 -39.32 -0.14
CA LYS A 586 3.51 -40.37 -1.10
C LYS A 586 4.73 -40.97 -1.81
N GLN A 587 5.66 -40.13 -2.25
CA GLN A 587 6.85 -40.58 -2.97
C GLN A 587 7.82 -41.36 -2.08
N LEU A 588 8.02 -40.93 -0.83
CA LEU A 588 8.83 -41.67 0.17
C LEU A 588 8.22 -43.05 0.46
N ALA A 589 6.89 -43.15 0.56
CA ALA A 589 6.21 -44.42 0.76
C ALA A 589 6.30 -45.34 -0.47
N ALA A 590 6.20 -44.78 -1.68
CA ALA A 590 6.28 -45.55 -2.93
C ALA A 590 7.71 -46.04 -3.25
N LYS A 591 8.74 -45.32 -2.78
CA LYS A 591 10.15 -45.61 -3.06
C LYS A 591 11.03 -45.52 -1.81
N PRO A 592 10.81 -46.36 -0.79
CA PRO A 592 11.49 -46.25 0.51
C PRO A 592 13.01 -46.48 0.42
N ASP A 593 13.45 -47.31 -0.54
CA ASP A 593 14.85 -47.70 -0.72
C ASP A 593 15.58 -46.91 -1.82
N ALA A 594 14.92 -45.91 -2.43
CA ALA A 594 15.56 -45.13 -3.48
C ALA A 594 16.69 -44.26 -2.91
N ALA A 595 17.86 -44.25 -3.57
CA ALA A 595 18.97 -43.39 -3.18
C ALA A 595 18.71 -41.89 -3.45
N LYS A 596 17.91 -41.59 -4.48
CA LYS A 596 17.49 -40.24 -4.87
C LYS A 596 16.23 -40.27 -5.71
N TRP A 597 15.46 -39.19 -5.68
CA TRP A 597 14.40 -38.90 -6.65
C TRP A 597 14.10 -37.40 -6.66
N THR A 598 13.38 -36.98 -7.69
CA THR A 598 12.88 -35.61 -7.83
C THR A 598 11.39 -35.64 -8.12
N LEU A 599 10.68 -34.59 -7.74
CA LEU A 599 9.31 -34.30 -8.14
C LEU A 599 9.35 -33.06 -9.04
N PRO A 600 9.61 -33.20 -10.36
CA PRO A 600 9.94 -32.07 -11.23
C PRO A 600 8.80 -31.06 -11.35
N LYS A 601 7.54 -31.53 -11.30
CA LYS A 601 6.36 -30.66 -11.36
C LYS A 601 6.20 -29.82 -10.09
N GLN A 602 6.59 -30.37 -8.94
CA GLN A 602 6.43 -29.74 -7.65
C GLN A 602 7.69 -28.98 -7.20
N GLY A 603 8.87 -29.33 -7.71
CA GLY A 603 10.14 -28.72 -7.32
C GLY A 603 10.74 -29.28 -6.02
N ALA A 604 10.47 -30.56 -5.70
CA ALA A 604 11.06 -31.22 -4.53
C ALA A 604 12.17 -32.21 -4.92
N PHE A 605 13.24 -32.25 -4.11
CA PHE A 605 14.45 -33.02 -4.38
C PHE A 605 14.84 -33.83 -3.15
N PHE A 606 14.91 -35.16 -3.28
CA PHE A 606 15.28 -36.07 -2.19
C PHE A 606 16.58 -36.82 -2.48
N ARG A 607 17.37 -37.03 -1.43
CA ARG A 607 18.52 -37.92 -1.41
C ARG A 607 18.65 -38.61 -0.06
N VAL A 608 19.12 -39.86 -0.06
CA VAL A 608 19.41 -40.63 1.16
C VAL A 608 20.65 -40.13 1.90
N ALA A 609 21.55 -39.44 1.21
CA ALA A 609 22.77 -38.84 1.76
C ALA A 609 23.19 -37.60 0.94
N GLY A 610 23.96 -36.72 1.57
CA GLY A 610 24.52 -35.52 0.96
C GLY A 610 25.51 -35.84 -0.15
N VAL A 611 25.72 -34.88 -1.05
CA VAL A 611 26.76 -34.97 -2.08
C VAL A 611 28.02 -34.33 -1.52
N ALA A 612 29.13 -35.05 -1.48
CA ALA A 612 30.43 -34.43 -1.29
C ALA A 612 30.73 -33.58 -2.54
N THR A 613 30.65 -32.25 -2.42
CA THR A 613 30.97 -31.31 -3.50
C THR A 613 32.48 -31.04 -3.50
N ALA A 614 33.28 -32.04 -3.90
CA ALA A 614 34.73 -31.90 -4.08
C ALA A 614 35.14 -31.44 -5.50
N GLY A 615 34.16 -31.16 -6.36
CA GLY A 615 34.38 -30.77 -7.76
C GLY A 615 34.46 -29.25 -7.94
N ARG A 616 35.16 -28.83 -9.00
CA ARG A 616 35.21 -27.43 -9.44
C ARG A 616 33.87 -27.00 -10.06
N LEU A 617 33.48 -25.74 -9.87
CA LEU A 617 32.24 -25.15 -10.37
C LEU A 617 32.51 -24.28 -11.60
N ALA A 618 31.64 -24.36 -12.61
CA ALA A 618 31.68 -23.50 -13.79
C ALA A 618 30.42 -22.62 -13.87
N ALA A 619 30.58 -21.33 -14.15
CA ALA A 619 29.48 -20.44 -14.52
C ALA A 619 29.40 -20.34 -16.05
N LEU A 620 28.23 -20.68 -16.61
CA LEU A 620 28.00 -20.66 -18.05
C LEU A 620 27.00 -19.55 -18.41
N PHE A 621 27.43 -18.61 -19.25
CA PHE A 621 26.65 -17.44 -19.66
C PHE A 621 25.99 -17.69 -21.03
N SER A 622 24.67 -17.51 -21.09
CA SER A 622 23.89 -17.69 -22.33
C SER A 622 24.18 -16.58 -23.35
N GLY A 623 24.18 -16.91 -24.63
CA GLY A 623 24.28 -15.95 -25.73
C GLY A 623 22.96 -15.27 -26.09
N GLN A 624 22.97 -14.51 -27.18
CA GLN A 624 21.76 -13.95 -27.78
C GLN A 624 20.80 -15.08 -28.20
N GLY A 625 19.50 -14.92 -27.88
CA GLY A 625 18.44 -15.90 -28.12
C GLY A 625 17.69 -16.33 -26.85
N SER A 626 18.26 -16.09 -25.67
CA SER A 626 17.63 -16.40 -24.37
C SER A 626 16.71 -15.31 -23.85
N GLN A 627 16.74 -14.11 -24.45
CA GLN A 627 15.97 -12.96 -23.98
C GLN A 627 14.47 -13.08 -24.23
N TYR A 628 13.67 -12.65 -23.26
CA TYR A 628 12.23 -12.45 -23.36
C TYR A 628 11.82 -11.23 -22.51
N THR A 629 10.76 -10.55 -22.92
CA THR A 629 10.23 -9.39 -22.20
C THR A 629 9.92 -9.77 -20.75
N TYR A 630 10.28 -8.92 -19.80
CA TYR A 630 10.14 -9.18 -18.35
C TYR A 630 11.04 -10.27 -17.77
N MET A 631 12.09 -10.71 -18.47
CA MET A 631 13.06 -11.62 -17.86
C MET A 631 13.67 -11.02 -16.59
N TYR A 632 13.73 -11.84 -15.53
CA TYR A 632 14.23 -11.44 -14.21
C TYR A 632 13.48 -10.27 -13.53
N GLU A 633 12.23 -9.98 -13.90
CA GLU A 633 11.45 -8.86 -13.33
C GLU A 633 11.35 -8.90 -11.80
N ASP A 634 10.95 -10.04 -11.23
CA ASP A 634 10.90 -10.23 -9.76
C ASP A 634 12.28 -10.02 -9.13
N THR A 635 13.33 -10.51 -9.81
CA THR A 635 14.70 -10.36 -9.33
C THR A 635 15.14 -8.89 -9.35
N ALA A 636 14.75 -8.14 -10.37
CA ALA A 636 15.01 -6.71 -10.47
C ALA A 636 14.17 -5.88 -9.48
N MET A 637 13.03 -6.37 -8.98
CA MET A 637 12.31 -5.70 -7.89
C MET A 637 12.92 -6.02 -6.51
N ASP A 638 13.52 -7.20 -6.37
CA ASP A 638 13.90 -7.75 -5.07
C ASP A 638 15.39 -7.69 -4.71
N TRP A 639 16.27 -7.54 -5.71
CA TRP A 639 17.72 -7.66 -5.54
C TRP A 639 18.45 -6.43 -6.10
N PRO A 640 19.10 -5.64 -5.22
CA PRO A 640 19.93 -4.49 -5.63
C PRO A 640 20.97 -4.83 -6.69
N GLN A 641 21.56 -6.03 -6.66
CA GLN A 641 22.58 -6.47 -7.62
C GLN A 641 22.03 -6.50 -9.05
N MET A 642 20.82 -7.02 -9.24
CA MET A 642 20.17 -7.06 -10.56
C MET A 642 19.90 -5.64 -11.08
N ARG A 643 19.34 -4.77 -10.24
CA ARG A 643 19.11 -3.37 -10.63
C ARG A 643 20.40 -2.62 -10.90
N SER A 644 21.42 -2.83 -10.08
CA SER A 644 22.73 -2.18 -10.25
C SER A 644 23.36 -2.55 -11.58
N SER A 645 23.33 -3.83 -11.95
CA SER A 645 23.84 -4.30 -13.24
C SER A 645 23.07 -3.68 -14.42
N ILE A 646 21.74 -3.64 -14.35
CA ILE A 646 20.90 -3.05 -15.40
C ILE A 646 21.09 -1.53 -15.48
N THR A 647 21.14 -0.84 -14.35
CA THR A 647 21.40 0.61 -14.28
C THR A 647 22.78 0.95 -14.84
N ALA A 648 23.81 0.16 -14.50
CA ALA A 648 25.14 0.34 -15.07
C ALA A 648 25.13 0.18 -16.59
N MET A 649 24.35 -0.77 -17.13
CA MET A 649 24.19 -0.93 -18.57
C MET A 649 23.42 0.24 -19.19
N ASP A 650 22.38 0.76 -18.52
CA ASP A 650 21.65 1.97 -18.96
C ASP A 650 22.59 3.17 -19.08
N GLU A 651 23.50 3.36 -18.12
CA GLU A 651 24.52 4.41 -18.18
C GLU A 651 25.46 4.25 -19.38
N GLN A 652 25.88 3.02 -19.70
CA GLN A 652 26.73 2.78 -20.88
C GLN A 652 25.96 3.00 -22.18
N VAL A 653 24.72 2.54 -22.25
CA VAL A 653 23.84 2.77 -23.41
C VAL A 653 23.60 4.26 -23.62
N HIS A 654 23.35 5.01 -22.55
CA HIS A 654 23.15 6.46 -22.61
C HIS A 654 24.38 7.20 -23.13
N LYS A 655 25.60 6.75 -22.78
CA LYS A 655 26.86 7.32 -23.29
C LYS A 655 27.16 6.94 -24.74
N ALA A 656 26.84 5.70 -25.12
CA ALA A 656 27.23 5.11 -26.40
C ALA A 656 26.22 5.35 -27.52
N ARG A 657 25.00 5.82 -27.23
CA ARG A 657 23.89 5.94 -28.19
C ARG A 657 23.30 7.35 -28.21
N PRO A 658 22.55 7.70 -29.27
CA PRO A 658 21.77 8.93 -29.30
C PRO A 658 20.87 9.08 -28.07
N ALA A 659 20.62 10.32 -27.65
CA ALA A 659 19.87 10.63 -26.42
C ALA A 659 18.43 10.10 -26.41
N ASP A 660 17.86 9.85 -27.59
CA ASP A 660 16.52 9.30 -27.81
C ASP A 660 16.48 7.77 -27.87
N ALA A 661 17.63 7.09 -27.86
CA ALA A 661 17.68 5.64 -27.82
C ALA A 661 17.08 5.12 -26.49
N PRO A 662 16.21 4.10 -26.54
CA PRO A 662 15.63 3.54 -25.32
C PRO A 662 16.72 2.85 -24.49
N LEU A 663 16.60 2.98 -23.17
CA LEU A 663 17.48 2.32 -22.21
C LEU A 663 17.24 0.81 -22.20
N VAL A 664 18.15 0.06 -21.60
CA VAL A 664 17.98 -1.39 -21.43
C VAL A 664 16.79 -1.68 -20.53
N SER A 665 16.64 -0.92 -19.45
CA SER A 665 15.46 -0.99 -18.57
C SER A 665 14.15 -0.79 -19.32
N ASP A 666 14.10 0.16 -20.26
CA ASP A 666 12.89 0.54 -21.01
C ASP A 666 12.40 -0.60 -21.90
N VAL A 667 13.33 -1.39 -22.45
CA VAL A 667 13.02 -2.50 -23.37
C VAL A 667 12.90 -3.84 -22.64
N LEU A 668 13.57 -4.02 -21.49
CA LEU A 668 13.41 -5.18 -20.62
C LEU A 668 12.06 -5.18 -19.90
N TYR A 669 11.68 -4.02 -19.35
CA TYR A 669 10.48 -3.86 -18.52
C TYR A 669 9.53 -2.77 -19.07
N PRO A 670 9.10 -2.88 -20.35
CA PRO A 670 8.15 -1.94 -20.93
C PRO A 670 6.83 -1.92 -20.14
N ARG A 671 6.09 -0.81 -20.23
CA ARG A 671 4.74 -0.78 -19.64
C ARG A 671 3.87 -1.81 -20.34
N GLU A 672 2.97 -2.45 -19.60
CA GLU A 672 1.99 -3.35 -20.21
C GLU A 672 1.02 -2.52 -21.08
N PRO A 673 0.74 -2.95 -22.34
CA PRO A 673 -0.25 -2.29 -23.17
C PRO A 673 -1.65 -2.46 -22.55
N TYR A 674 -2.51 -1.47 -22.74
CA TYR A 674 -3.92 -1.63 -22.38
C TYR A 674 -4.57 -2.61 -23.35
N ALA A 675 -5.70 -3.20 -22.95
CA ALA A 675 -6.45 -4.11 -23.83
C ALA A 675 -6.88 -3.43 -25.14
N SER A 676 -7.01 -2.10 -25.14
CA SER A 676 -7.45 -1.30 -26.28
C SER A 676 -6.35 -0.84 -27.23
N ASP A 677 -5.07 -0.94 -26.86
CA ASP A 677 -3.94 -0.45 -27.66
C ASP A 677 -2.88 -1.56 -27.87
N ALA A 678 -3.31 -2.65 -28.50
CA ALA A 678 -2.45 -3.76 -28.87
C ALA A 678 -1.20 -3.30 -29.64
N ASP A 679 -0.05 -3.81 -29.21
CA ASP A 679 1.25 -3.48 -29.78
C ASP A 679 1.89 -4.74 -30.39
N PRO A 680 1.73 -5.00 -31.70
CA PRO A 680 2.29 -6.18 -32.34
C PRO A 680 3.82 -6.27 -32.25
N GLY A 681 4.49 -5.14 -32.01
CA GLY A 681 5.94 -5.06 -31.88
C GLY A 681 6.45 -5.25 -30.46
N TYR A 682 5.57 -5.41 -29.47
CA TYR A 682 5.88 -5.38 -28.04
C TYR A 682 7.07 -6.27 -27.67
N ASP A 683 6.94 -7.58 -27.90
CA ASP A 683 8.02 -8.55 -27.61
C ASP A 683 9.15 -8.54 -28.64
N ALA A 684 8.89 -8.03 -29.84
CA ALA A 684 9.88 -7.98 -30.92
C ALA A 684 10.95 -6.90 -30.65
N ARG A 685 10.65 -5.86 -29.86
CA ARG A 685 11.60 -4.79 -29.51
C ARG A 685 12.85 -5.34 -28.84
N LEU A 686 12.69 -6.16 -27.79
CA LEU A 686 13.81 -6.75 -27.06
C LEU A 686 14.64 -7.69 -27.95
N LYS A 687 14.02 -8.32 -28.96
CA LYS A 687 14.69 -9.27 -29.86
C LYS A 687 15.62 -8.59 -30.87
N LYS A 688 15.51 -7.27 -31.08
CA LYS A 688 16.47 -6.54 -31.93
C LYS A 688 17.85 -6.61 -31.29
N THR A 689 18.87 -7.00 -32.05
CA THR A 689 20.26 -7.16 -31.56
C THR A 689 20.75 -5.98 -30.71
N LEU A 690 20.38 -4.76 -31.11
CA LEU A 690 20.72 -3.53 -30.39
C LEU A 690 20.21 -3.50 -28.94
N HIS A 691 19.11 -4.18 -28.62
CA HIS A 691 18.56 -4.27 -27.26
C HIS A 691 18.85 -5.63 -26.62
N ALA A 692 18.76 -6.71 -27.38
CA ALA A 692 18.99 -8.08 -26.89
C ALA A 692 20.36 -8.24 -26.24
N GLN A 693 21.42 -7.75 -26.90
CA GLN A 693 22.79 -7.93 -26.42
C GLN A 693 23.05 -7.26 -25.06
N PRO A 694 22.86 -5.92 -24.92
CA PRO A 694 23.11 -5.28 -23.63
C PRO A 694 22.15 -5.79 -22.53
N ALA A 695 20.90 -6.14 -22.88
CA ALA A 695 19.95 -6.71 -21.94
C ALA A 695 20.40 -8.07 -21.39
N THR A 696 20.81 -9.00 -22.27
CA THR A 696 21.27 -10.34 -21.86
C THR A 696 22.54 -10.25 -21.00
N VAL A 697 23.48 -9.37 -21.34
CA VAL A 697 24.69 -9.15 -20.53
C VAL A 697 24.33 -8.59 -19.16
N ALA A 698 23.46 -7.58 -19.10
CA ALA A 698 23.06 -6.94 -17.84
C ALA A 698 22.39 -7.94 -16.88
N VAL A 699 21.39 -8.70 -17.33
CA VAL A 699 20.70 -9.65 -16.44
C VAL A 699 21.59 -10.83 -16.05
N SER A 700 22.47 -11.30 -16.95
CA SER A 700 23.36 -12.42 -16.63
C SER A 700 24.43 -12.01 -15.61
N SER A 701 24.96 -10.79 -15.71
CA SER A 701 25.92 -10.24 -14.75
C SER A 701 25.25 -10.02 -13.39
N GLY A 702 24.06 -9.42 -13.37
CA GLY A 702 23.29 -9.23 -12.13
C GLY A 702 22.91 -10.55 -11.46
N GLY A 703 22.52 -11.56 -12.24
CA GLY A 703 22.26 -12.91 -11.74
C GLY A 703 23.52 -13.56 -11.15
N PHE A 704 24.67 -13.42 -11.81
CA PHE A 704 25.95 -13.91 -11.30
C PHE A 704 26.32 -13.24 -9.97
N ASP A 705 26.14 -11.92 -9.85
CA ASP A 705 26.43 -11.18 -8.61
C ASP A 705 25.54 -11.62 -7.44
N ILE A 706 24.27 -11.95 -7.71
CA ILE A 706 23.37 -12.54 -6.70
C ILE A 706 23.91 -13.88 -6.21
N PHE A 707 24.32 -14.77 -7.12
CA PHE A 707 24.91 -16.06 -6.74
C PHE A 707 26.23 -15.86 -6.00
N ALA A 708 27.09 -14.95 -6.45
CA ALA A 708 28.36 -14.66 -5.83
C ALA A 708 28.19 -14.12 -4.40
N ALA A 709 27.19 -13.27 -4.15
CA ALA A 709 26.81 -12.80 -2.82
C ALA A 709 26.29 -13.93 -1.93
N ALA A 710 25.63 -14.94 -2.50
CA ALA A 710 25.21 -16.16 -1.81
C ALA A 710 26.36 -17.17 -1.56
N GLY A 711 27.61 -16.81 -1.86
CA GLY A 711 28.78 -17.65 -1.62
C GLY A 711 29.16 -18.56 -2.79
N PHE A 712 28.48 -18.48 -3.94
CA PHE A 712 28.91 -19.16 -5.15
C PHE A 712 30.27 -18.62 -5.60
N ARG A 713 31.20 -19.53 -5.90
CA ARG A 713 32.53 -19.24 -6.43
C ARG A 713 32.76 -20.15 -7.62
N ALA A 714 32.87 -19.55 -8.81
CA ALA A 714 33.17 -20.28 -10.02
C ALA A 714 34.68 -20.43 -10.17
N ASP A 715 35.15 -21.66 -10.38
CA ASP A 715 36.54 -21.94 -10.77
C ASP A 715 36.77 -21.64 -12.26
N PHE A 716 35.70 -21.71 -13.06
CA PHE A 716 35.72 -21.45 -14.50
C PHE A 716 34.51 -20.62 -14.92
N VAL A 717 34.70 -19.79 -15.93
CA VAL A 717 33.62 -19.08 -16.61
C VAL A 717 33.68 -19.37 -18.10
N ALA A 718 32.53 -19.53 -18.76
CA ALA A 718 32.43 -19.63 -20.21
C ALA A 718 31.12 -18.98 -20.68
N GLY A 719 31.12 -18.40 -21.88
CA GLY A 719 29.95 -17.75 -22.48
C GLY A 719 29.77 -18.16 -23.93
N HIS A 720 28.54 -18.09 -24.43
CA HIS A 720 28.24 -18.40 -25.82
C HIS A 720 28.15 -17.11 -26.67
N SER A 721 29.25 -16.75 -27.35
CA SER A 721 29.37 -15.66 -28.33
C SER A 721 29.31 -14.22 -27.81
N LEU A 722 28.27 -13.84 -27.06
CA LEU A 722 28.03 -12.46 -26.60
C LEU A 722 28.91 -12.09 -25.41
#